data_AF-A0A6N2RCW4-F1
#
_entry.id   AF-A0A6N2RCW4-F1
#
_cell.length_a   1.000
_cell.length_b   1.000
_cell.length_c   1.000
_cell.angle_alpha   90.00
_cell.angle_beta   90.00
_cell.angle_gamma   90.00
#
_symmetry.space_group_name_H-M   'P 1'
#
loop_
_entity.id
_entity.type
_entity.pdbx_description
1 polymer ?
#
loop_
_entity_poly.entity_id
_entity_poly.type
_entity_poly.pdbx_seq_one_letter_code
_entity_poly.pdbx_strand_id
1 'polypeptide(L)'
;MGKFKDIDVVDAIKAMKTHIENGRMSLLVGSGASCCACKLYQDWYGLIKDMVAFLYADELKAKGVKVEQDKQFYCHYTIEKGGENSEKEIENIIRNIIEREGVLRIPAQFEKRTGLRESVEAYIESHTPQLSNDNTATLFGKSMSLGVSTNFLASMLKINWNAIFTTNYDNLLEHVAMMNGMQKFNASNRAADLSLRNMREMIVKLHGSIDFEHESNGFDCDKHRKYIITQEDYDDYPAKHEAFMQLMRISLLKDCLCIVGFSGKDANFIAWINWVREIIEMNSQNNTQDYPQAKDIKVFFIDARGDEQDDATRQYFENHRIYRILLTEGKVMELIGAEVSGNDDPERGSKLFKAFFDYLKAADEDSRSWHEDCVDEAIKEQINEQQRLITKSEEAEKEEKDELPGVEKQNEQHILHDTFSLWAKAYTLTGKHMLDVDIDESAANRLIRYDAYLRLVRGTHYQSHFIDAMVRRQEIGELEAQMALMALEQMQEDYENEELDLIDKIEKVLQNDAEQERVKRLKNRHLTLVSPLAPVEGDSDMAVYERCVRLAFTFEFGQLNGALKAWHPSEDFIMKKLMLLSLVDGKAIDGILSQSLLDKIHPSIERFRATQLANILSGSIRGTYSVDEFTDLAQHSIFSLRDWYFGSLIQPKERIYTYGNEADEDKKIRVEDAVRCLNFMLETPLMPQINMWSIVSTVQWYKVVHALFEKYPYPVLFYSSTINDSNTLRRIGQDFAYSGVLHAQLPEFVARMFKLITNKDPPLSYWTFHNICHLLSEIIKAVPSSHWDAFILKLWKEDFLPQFDEIRESDAVYKLICVGLSCTMNEDLVAIVINDCLEVVKTNGKYHIVQDLFYHLRTKHSRKVSTAIKPVLTEYISKMDNGNDFILLGNLYRVINKSQYKDIAKKIPALISYLGIKTSSVNGLVYYAKSDKKTLAIVKNALLDSGLLWENGIRKDGSFVRAGYIPIVDLDDTLEWTVEEVHTVYDKLEASAKTLLKRIKGDGFERIMRYEDLVYEMMKFIDLHRRELSDKEGLDILYNSLEEKYKLLTDYMELDKSIFSDINSEVEACLEDLAAKVKKEGIYCNIAYINVLVTRLLCRNRYSYRRVLDYMQYYVRYYLNTMEDLELLPQLRLLIDKLTLDEFRDLEQNVILCAELSILMAEKLHKLGVKSQGVDYWMNLKNDRYFNWSICDDVEA
;
A
#
# COMPACT_ATOMS: atom_id res chain seq x y z
N MET A 1 -37.55 -19.12 7.32
CA MET A 1 -36.62 -18.04 7.73
C MET A 1 -37.46 -16.80 8.01
N GLY A 2 -37.59 -16.43 9.27
CA GLY A 2 -38.26 -15.17 9.63
C GLY A 2 -37.42 -13.98 9.20
N LYS A 3 -38.06 -12.91 8.73
CA LYS A 3 -37.41 -11.64 8.39
C LYS A 3 -37.49 -10.71 9.61
N PHE A 4 -36.52 -9.81 9.77
CA PHE A 4 -36.53 -8.81 10.85
C PHE A 4 -37.84 -8.01 10.90
N LYS A 5 -38.45 -7.72 9.74
CA LYS A 5 -39.75 -7.05 9.64
C LYS A 5 -40.92 -7.80 10.30
N ASP A 6 -40.76 -9.09 10.59
CA ASP A 6 -41.80 -9.92 11.20
C ASP A 6 -41.83 -9.75 12.74
N ILE A 7 -40.84 -9.06 13.32
CA ILE A 7 -40.79 -8.68 14.74
C ILE A 7 -41.79 -7.54 14.98
N ASP A 8 -42.63 -7.64 16.01
CA ASP A 8 -43.57 -6.57 16.37
C ASP A 8 -42.82 -5.30 16.82
N VAL A 9 -43.26 -4.15 16.31
CA VAL A 9 -42.62 -2.84 16.50
C VAL A 9 -42.56 -2.42 17.98
N VAL A 10 -43.53 -2.83 18.80
CA VAL A 10 -43.54 -2.54 20.25
C VAL A 10 -42.41 -3.29 20.94
N ASP A 11 -42.16 -4.55 20.56
CA ASP A 11 -41.07 -5.35 21.12
C ASP A 11 -39.71 -4.82 20.66
N ALA A 12 -39.59 -4.36 19.41
CA ALA A 12 -38.39 -3.70 18.91
C ALA A 12 -38.08 -2.41 19.69
N ILE A 13 -39.08 -1.57 19.98
CA ILE A 13 -38.91 -0.33 20.77
C ILE A 13 -38.52 -0.65 22.23
N LYS A 14 -39.09 -1.69 22.84
CA LYS A 14 -38.68 -2.13 24.19
C LYS A 14 -37.25 -2.65 24.22
N ALA A 15 -36.83 -3.40 23.20
CA ALA A 15 -35.45 -3.85 23.05
C ALA A 15 -34.49 -2.65 22.89
N MET A 16 -34.87 -1.67 22.07
CA MET A 16 -34.14 -0.40 21.92
C MET A 16 -33.98 0.33 23.27
N LYS A 17 -35.04 0.45 24.06
CA LYS A 17 -34.98 1.06 25.40
C LYS A 17 -34.03 0.29 26.35
N THR A 18 -34.07 -1.04 26.31
CA THR A 18 -33.16 -1.91 27.08
C THR A 18 -31.70 -1.70 26.68
N HIS A 19 -31.40 -1.53 25.38
CA HIS A 19 -30.05 -1.25 24.91
C HIS A 19 -29.53 0.12 25.38
N ILE A 20 -30.40 1.13 25.42
CA ILE A 20 -30.11 2.47 25.95
C ILE A 20 -29.82 2.41 27.47
N GLU A 21 -30.67 1.73 28.25
CA GLU A 21 -30.50 1.58 29.70
C GLU A 21 -29.18 0.86 30.06
N ASN A 22 -28.76 -0.10 29.22
CA ASN A 22 -27.48 -0.80 29.37
C ASN A 22 -26.27 -0.02 28.84
N GLY A 23 -26.46 1.20 28.31
CA GLY A 23 -25.38 2.02 27.75
C GLY A 23 -24.73 1.43 26.51
N ARG A 24 -25.47 0.65 25.71
CA ARG A 24 -25.02 -0.05 24.49
C ARG A 24 -25.65 0.53 23.23
N MET A 25 -25.86 1.84 23.17
CA MET A 25 -26.51 2.50 22.02
C MET A 25 -25.81 3.80 21.65
N SER A 26 -25.50 3.94 20.36
CA SER A 26 -24.97 5.17 19.74
C SER A 26 -26.00 5.79 18.79
N LEU A 27 -25.85 7.08 18.52
CA LEU A 27 -26.75 7.86 17.68
C LEU A 27 -26.03 8.35 16.41
N LEU A 28 -26.68 8.24 15.26
CA LEU A 28 -26.25 8.84 13.99
C LEU A 28 -27.34 9.80 13.49
N VAL A 29 -26.97 11.09 13.35
CA VAL A 29 -27.90 12.18 13.00
C VAL A 29 -27.60 12.73 11.59
N GLY A 30 -28.63 12.74 10.74
CA GLY A 30 -28.59 13.31 9.39
C GLY A 30 -29.31 14.65 9.28
N SER A 31 -29.24 15.27 8.10
CA SER A 31 -29.70 16.65 7.87
C SER A 31 -31.21 16.81 8.00
N GLY A 32 -31.97 15.72 7.82
CA GLY A 32 -33.41 15.71 8.04
C GLY A 32 -33.80 16.08 9.48
N ALA A 33 -32.94 15.85 10.48
CA ALA A 33 -33.17 16.32 11.84
C ALA A 33 -33.08 17.86 11.89
N SER A 34 -32.07 18.47 11.27
CA SER A 34 -31.95 19.93 11.15
C SER A 34 -33.14 20.54 10.37
N CYS A 35 -33.58 19.90 9.28
CA CYS A 35 -34.76 20.32 8.51
C CYS A 35 -36.07 20.24 9.31
N CYS A 36 -36.24 19.22 10.16
CA CYS A 36 -37.39 19.13 11.07
C CYS A 36 -37.37 20.21 12.16
N ALA A 37 -36.18 20.64 12.57
CA ALA A 37 -35.99 21.66 13.59
C ALA A 37 -36.21 23.08 13.03
N CYS A 38 -35.72 23.36 11.82
CA CYS A 38 -35.90 24.65 11.15
C CYS A 38 -35.92 24.49 9.62
N LYS A 39 -36.90 25.12 8.96
CA LYS A 39 -37.11 25.05 7.50
C LYS A 39 -36.03 25.74 6.67
N LEU A 40 -35.11 26.49 7.28
CA LEU A 40 -33.97 27.09 6.57
C LEU A 40 -32.86 26.07 6.28
N TYR A 41 -32.78 24.98 7.04
CA TYR A 41 -31.86 23.89 6.74
C TYR A 41 -32.31 23.15 5.49
N GLN A 42 -31.34 22.70 4.70
CA GLN A 42 -31.56 22.12 3.39
C GLN A 42 -31.26 20.62 3.40
N ASP A 43 -32.11 19.86 2.71
CA ASP A 43 -31.79 18.48 2.34
C ASP A 43 -30.87 18.46 1.11
N TRP A 44 -30.50 17.27 0.62
CA TRP A 44 -29.64 17.15 -0.56
C TRP A 44 -30.15 17.90 -1.78
N TYR A 45 -31.47 17.86 -2.03
CA TYR A 45 -32.08 18.59 -3.13
C TYR A 45 -31.92 20.09 -2.94
N GLY A 46 -32.28 20.61 -1.76
CA GLY A 46 -32.14 22.02 -1.42
C GLY A 46 -30.70 22.51 -1.53
N LEU A 47 -29.75 21.72 -1.04
CA LEU A 47 -28.33 22.06 -1.00
C LEU A 47 -27.72 22.16 -2.39
N ILE A 48 -28.03 21.26 -3.34
CA ILE A 48 -27.36 21.24 -4.65
C ILE A 48 -28.17 21.87 -5.79
N LYS A 49 -29.42 22.29 -5.56
CA LYS A 49 -30.25 22.90 -6.62
C LYS A 49 -29.59 24.13 -7.26
N ASP A 50 -28.85 24.90 -6.49
CA ASP A 50 -28.19 26.11 -6.97
C ASP A 50 -26.91 25.77 -7.77
N MET A 51 -26.20 24.69 -7.42
CA MET A 51 -25.16 24.09 -8.28
C MET A 51 -25.74 23.58 -9.60
N VAL A 52 -26.93 22.97 -9.60
CA VAL A 52 -27.62 22.57 -10.84
C VAL A 52 -27.98 23.79 -11.68
N ALA A 53 -28.48 24.85 -11.04
CA ALA A 53 -28.79 26.11 -11.71
C ALA A 53 -27.54 26.75 -12.35
N PHE A 54 -26.39 26.65 -11.68
CA PHE A 54 -25.10 27.09 -12.21
C PHE A 54 -24.64 26.25 -13.40
N LEU A 55 -24.64 24.92 -13.28
CA LEU A 55 -24.10 24.00 -14.28
C LEU A 55 -25.00 23.82 -15.52
N TYR A 56 -26.32 23.83 -15.32
CA TYR A 56 -27.32 23.46 -16.33
C TYR A 56 -28.32 24.59 -16.61
N ALA A 57 -27.90 25.85 -16.45
CA ALA A 57 -28.74 27.03 -16.69
C ALA A 57 -29.45 27.01 -18.05
N ASP A 58 -28.75 26.59 -19.10
CA ASP A 58 -29.30 26.55 -20.47
C ASP A 58 -30.37 25.46 -20.64
N GLU A 59 -30.21 24.31 -19.98
CA GLU A 59 -31.22 23.25 -19.98
C GLU A 59 -32.49 23.69 -19.23
N LEU A 60 -32.33 24.38 -18.10
CA LEU A 60 -33.44 24.94 -17.33
C LEU A 60 -34.21 25.99 -18.14
N LYS A 61 -33.49 26.91 -18.80
CA LYS A 61 -34.08 27.93 -19.69
C LYS A 61 -34.83 27.28 -20.86
N ALA A 62 -34.28 26.22 -21.46
CA ALA A 62 -34.94 25.49 -22.54
C ALA A 62 -36.27 24.84 -22.10
N LYS A 63 -36.41 24.49 -20.80
CA LYS A 63 -37.65 23.97 -20.21
C LYS A 63 -38.60 25.06 -19.69
N GLY A 64 -38.33 26.33 -20.03
CA GLY A 64 -39.14 27.48 -19.64
C GLY A 64 -38.94 27.92 -18.19
N VAL A 65 -37.85 27.50 -17.53
CA VAL A 65 -37.50 27.92 -16.17
C VAL A 65 -36.58 29.15 -16.25
N LYS A 66 -36.97 30.22 -15.58
CA LYS A 66 -36.17 31.43 -15.40
C LYS A 66 -35.17 31.19 -14.28
N VAL A 67 -33.89 31.42 -14.56
CA VAL A 67 -32.79 31.26 -13.60
C VAL A 67 -32.01 32.57 -13.54
N GLU A 68 -32.03 33.22 -12.38
CA GLU A 68 -31.33 34.49 -12.13
C GLU A 68 -30.52 34.40 -10.85
N GLN A 69 -29.21 34.69 -10.92
CA GLN A 69 -28.35 34.69 -9.73
C GLN A 69 -28.63 35.91 -8.86
N ASP A 70 -28.83 35.70 -7.56
CA ASP A 70 -28.83 36.79 -6.60
C ASP A 70 -27.38 37.24 -6.36
N LYS A 71 -27.07 38.49 -6.72
CA LYS A 71 -25.72 39.05 -6.60
C LYS A 71 -25.28 39.28 -5.15
N GLN A 72 -26.21 39.24 -4.19
CA GLN A 72 -25.89 39.42 -2.76
C GLN A 72 -25.31 38.15 -2.12
N PHE A 73 -25.54 36.98 -2.72
CA PHE A 73 -25.17 35.70 -2.13
C PHE A 73 -24.32 34.87 -3.10
N TYR A 74 -23.34 34.16 -2.55
CA TYR A 74 -22.46 33.32 -3.36
C TYR A 74 -23.25 32.17 -3.97
N CYS A 75 -23.23 32.08 -5.30
CA CYS A 75 -23.84 31.00 -6.08
C CYS A 75 -25.32 30.70 -5.74
N HIS A 76 -26.11 31.67 -5.26
CA HIS A 76 -27.53 31.49 -4.99
C HIS A 76 -28.39 31.93 -6.17
N TYR A 77 -29.42 31.15 -6.53
CA TYR A 77 -30.26 31.43 -7.70
C TYR A 77 -31.75 31.51 -7.37
N THR A 78 -32.40 32.51 -7.94
CA THR A 78 -33.86 32.57 -8.09
C THR A 78 -34.26 31.71 -9.28
N ILE A 79 -35.02 30.65 -9.01
CA ILE A 79 -35.47 29.67 -10.00
C ILE A 79 -37.00 29.72 -10.06
N GLU A 80 -37.56 30.23 -11.16
CA GLU A 80 -39.00 30.50 -11.29
C GLU A 80 -39.57 30.00 -12.61
N LYS A 81 -40.85 29.62 -12.62
CA LYS A 81 -41.61 29.22 -13.81
C LYS A 81 -43.03 29.78 -13.70
N GLY A 82 -43.61 30.25 -14.79
CA GLY A 82 -44.99 30.76 -14.81
C GLY A 82 -46.03 29.63 -14.92
N GLY A 83 -47.11 29.71 -14.15
CA GLY A 83 -48.25 28.76 -14.21
C GLY A 83 -48.70 28.25 -12.82
N GLU A 84 -49.88 27.62 -12.75
CA GLU A 84 -50.31 26.86 -11.56
C GLU A 84 -49.45 25.59 -11.43
N ASN A 85 -49.00 25.24 -10.21
CA ASN A 85 -48.06 24.15 -9.90
C ASN A 85 -46.58 24.34 -10.34
N SER A 86 -46.14 25.57 -10.61
CA SER A 86 -44.77 25.86 -11.07
C SER A 86 -43.66 25.32 -10.17
N GLU A 87 -43.81 25.38 -8.84
CA GLU A 87 -42.80 24.86 -7.89
C GLU A 87 -42.56 23.36 -8.04
N LYS A 88 -43.63 22.56 -8.15
CA LYS A 88 -43.53 21.10 -8.35
C LYS A 88 -42.90 20.76 -9.70
N GLU A 89 -43.18 21.56 -10.74
CA GLU A 89 -42.58 21.35 -12.05
C GLU A 89 -41.08 21.66 -12.05
N ILE A 90 -40.66 22.74 -11.38
CA ILE A 90 -39.23 23.08 -11.21
C ILE A 90 -38.53 21.95 -10.45
N GLU A 91 -39.13 21.50 -9.35
CA GLU A 91 -38.60 20.40 -8.54
C GLU A 91 -38.42 19.13 -9.37
N ASN A 92 -39.42 18.72 -10.15
CA ASN A 92 -39.32 17.56 -11.03
C ASN A 92 -38.20 17.72 -12.08
N ILE A 93 -38.05 18.91 -12.66
CA ILE A 93 -37.00 19.17 -13.66
C ILE A 93 -35.60 19.02 -13.03
N ILE A 94 -35.38 19.63 -11.86
CA ILE A 94 -34.09 19.59 -11.18
C ILE A 94 -33.81 18.18 -10.66
N ARG A 95 -34.80 17.49 -10.07
CA ARG A 95 -34.65 16.10 -9.62
C ARG A 95 -34.26 15.16 -10.77
N ASN A 96 -34.85 15.33 -11.95
CA ASN A 96 -34.46 14.56 -13.14
C ASN A 96 -32.99 14.79 -13.54
N ILE A 97 -32.46 16.01 -13.39
CA ILE A 97 -31.04 16.30 -13.65
C ILE A 97 -30.17 15.63 -12.59
N ILE A 98 -30.53 15.76 -11.31
CA ILE A 98 -29.80 15.13 -10.20
C ILE A 98 -29.77 13.60 -10.36
N GLU A 99 -30.89 12.98 -10.76
CA GLU A 99 -30.96 11.54 -11.02
C GLU A 99 -30.13 11.12 -12.24
N ARG A 100 -30.10 11.93 -13.31
CA ARG A 100 -29.31 11.67 -14.51
C ARG A 100 -27.79 11.71 -14.21
N GLU A 101 -27.35 12.72 -13.48
CA GLU A 101 -25.93 13.00 -13.26
C GLU A 101 -25.38 12.26 -12.04
N GLY A 102 -26.22 12.08 -11.01
CA GLY A 102 -25.85 11.56 -9.70
C GLY A 102 -25.61 12.69 -8.68
N VAL A 103 -26.20 12.54 -7.50
CA VAL A 103 -26.22 13.57 -6.43
C VAL A 103 -24.82 14.04 -5.99
N LEU A 104 -23.83 13.14 -5.95
CA LEU A 104 -22.44 13.47 -5.59
C LEU A 104 -21.61 14.01 -6.77
N ARG A 105 -22.02 13.73 -8.01
CA ARG A 105 -21.32 14.22 -9.20
C ARG A 105 -21.62 15.68 -9.51
N ILE A 106 -22.78 16.19 -9.08
CA ILE A 106 -23.13 17.60 -9.23
C ILE A 106 -22.10 18.51 -8.53
N PRO A 107 -21.80 18.33 -7.22
CA PRO A 107 -20.70 19.04 -6.57
C PRO A 107 -19.33 18.85 -7.23
N ALA A 108 -19.01 17.62 -7.68
CA ALA A 108 -17.74 17.33 -8.36
C ALA A 108 -17.59 18.09 -9.70
N GLN A 109 -18.67 18.20 -10.47
CA GLN A 109 -18.69 18.98 -11.70
C GLN A 109 -18.64 20.49 -11.43
N PHE A 110 -19.28 20.94 -10.35
CA PHE A 110 -19.20 22.34 -9.90
C PHE A 110 -17.76 22.72 -9.55
N GLU A 111 -17.05 21.85 -8.79
CA GLU A 111 -15.62 22.00 -8.51
C GLU A 111 -14.79 22.08 -9.79
N LYS A 112 -14.97 21.13 -10.72
CA LYS A 112 -14.25 21.10 -12.00
C LYS A 112 -14.52 22.34 -12.86
N ARG A 113 -15.75 22.86 -12.84
CA ARG A 113 -16.15 24.03 -13.63
C ARG A 113 -15.61 25.34 -13.07
N THR A 114 -15.49 25.43 -11.74
CA THR A 114 -14.92 26.60 -11.05
C THR A 114 -13.39 26.53 -11.00
N GLY A 115 -12.81 25.34 -11.06
CA GLY A 115 -11.36 25.10 -11.05
C GLY A 115 -10.71 25.24 -9.68
N LEU A 116 -11.51 25.41 -8.62
CA LEU A 116 -11.05 25.67 -7.25
C LEU A 116 -11.91 24.89 -6.25
N ARG A 117 -11.27 24.09 -5.38
CA ARG A 117 -11.95 23.31 -4.34
C ARG A 117 -12.68 24.21 -3.33
N GLU A 118 -12.06 25.34 -3.01
CA GLU A 118 -12.56 26.34 -2.07
C GLU A 118 -13.91 26.93 -2.53
N SER A 119 -14.24 26.84 -3.83
CA SER A 119 -15.58 27.24 -4.33
C SER A 119 -16.70 26.36 -3.78
N VAL A 120 -16.44 25.05 -3.60
CA VAL A 120 -17.39 24.13 -2.99
C VAL A 120 -17.53 24.42 -1.49
N GLU A 121 -16.45 24.78 -0.83
CA GLU A 121 -16.43 25.09 0.60
C GLU A 121 -17.18 26.39 0.90
N ALA A 122 -16.86 27.45 0.15
CA ALA A 122 -17.58 28.73 0.20
C ALA A 122 -19.07 28.55 -0.09
N TYR A 123 -19.41 27.63 -1.01
CA TYR A 123 -20.79 27.28 -1.30
C TYR A 123 -21.49 26.64 -0.09
N ILE A 124 -20.90 25.60 0.51
CA ILE A 124 -21.51 24.92 1.67
C ILE A 124 -21.74 25.91 2.81
N GLU A 125 -20.76 26.76 3.08
CA GLU A 125 -20.85 27.77 4.13
C GLU A 125 -21.93 28.82 3.82
N SER A 126 -22.02 29.30 2.57
CA SER A 126 -23.04 30.27 2.20
C SER A 126 -24.47 29.69 2.15
N HIS A 127 -24.61 28.37 2.03
CA HIS A 127 -25.90 27.67 1.93
C HIS A 127 -26.34 27.00 3.25
N THR A 128 -25.54 27.13 4.31
CA THR A 128 -25.89 26.62 5.65
C THR A 128 -26.33 27.77 6.56
N PRO A 129 -27.46 27.65 7.28
CA PRO A 129 -27.93 28.71 8.17
C PRO A 129 -26.92 29.13 9.24
N GLN A 130 -26.72 30.43 9.41
CA GLN A 130 -25.96 31.00 10.52
C GLN A 130 -26.84 31.13 11.76
N LEU A 131 -26.32 30.67 12.90
CA LEU A 131 -27.00 30.73 14.18
C LEU A 131 -26.52 31.94 14.97
N SER A 132 -27.45 32.64 15.63
CA SER A 132 -27.17 33.78 16.48
C SER A 132 -27.54 33.52 17.94
N ASN A 133 -26.94 34.29 18.84
CA ASN A 133 -27.12 34.15 20.30
C ASN A 133 -28.56 34.39 20.77
N ASP A 134 -29.38 35.10 19.99
CA ASP A 134 -30.82 35.30 20.25
C ASP A 134 -31.69 34.14 19.75
N ASN A 135 -31.06 32.99 19.46
CA ASN A 135 -31.72 31.75 19.04
C ASN A 135 -32.48 31.91 17.72
N THR A 136 -31.87 32.61 16.76
CA THR A 136 -32.39 32.69 15.39
C THR A 136 -31.42 32.04 14.40
N ALA A 137 -31.98 31.43 13.36
CA ALA A 137 -31.24 30.92 12.22
C ALA A 137 -31.48 31.85 11.03
N THR A 138 -30.42 32.23 10.32
CA THR A 138 -30.51 33.12 9.16
C THR A 138 -29.85 32.49 7.93
N LEU A 139 -30.55 32.52 6.79
CA LEU A 139 -30.05 32.08 5.49
C LEU A 139 -30.66 32.93 4.38
N PHE A 140 -29.83 33.44 3.46
CA PHE A 140 -30.25 34.30 2.33
C PHE A 140 -31.19 35.45 2.72
N GLY A 141 -30.86 36.15 3.81
CA GLY A 141 -31.65 37.28 4.31
C GLY A 141 -32.99 36.92 4.97
N LYS A 142 -33.34 35.63 5.03
CA LYS A 142 -34.49 35.12 5.80
C LYS A 142 -34.01 34.69 7.18
N SER A 143 -34.62 35.23 8.23
CA SER A 143 -34.37 34.84 9.62
C SER A 143 -35.58 34.13 10.20
N MET A 144 -35.34 33.04 10.93
CA MET A 144 -36.35 32.26 11.64
C MET A 144 -35.92 32.05 13.08
N SER A 145 -36.81 32.30 14.03
CA SER A 145 -36.58 31.91 15.43
C SER A 145 -36.56 30.39 15.56
N LEU A 146 -35.56 29.86 16.24
CA LEU A 146 -35.53 28.47 16.70
C LEU A 146 -36.53 28.35 17.87
N GLY A 147 -37.71 27.81 17.57
CA GLY A 147 -38.85 27.74 18.50
C GLY A 147 -39.02 26.38 19.17
N VAL A 148 -40.25 26.05 19.55
CA VAL A 148 -40.65 24.74 20.15
C VAL A 148 -40.21 23.56 19.28
N SER A 149 -40.06 23.75 17.97
CA SER A 149 -39.62 22.75 16.99
C SER A 149 -38.21 22.22 17.24
N THR A 150 -37.34 22.91 17.99
CA THR A 150 -35.99 22.38 18.34
C THR A 150 -36.00 21.56 19.63
N ASN A 151 -37.10 21.54 20.38
CA ASN A 151 -37.17 20.86 21.68
C ASN A 151 -36.93 19.35 21.60
N PHE A 152 -37.27 18.72 20.46
CA PHE A 152 -36.98 17.30 20.27
C PHE A 152 -35.48 17.01 20.21
N LEU A 153 -34.67 17.94 19.68
CA LEU A 153 -33.21 17.80 19.67
C LEU A 153 -32.67 17.81 21.09
N ALA A 154 -33.20 18.67 21.96
CA ALA A 154 -32.85 18.66 23.38
C ALA A 154 -33.28 17.34 24.07
N SER A 155 -34.49 16.83 23.79
CA SER A 155 -34.90 15.51 24.29
C SER A 155 -34.05 14.37 23.76
N MET A 156 -33.62 14.43 22.51
CA MET A 156 -32.73 13.47 21.88
C MET A 156 -31.35 13.48 22.54
N LEU A 157 -30.75 14.66 22.77
CA LEU A 157 -29.43 14.79 23.41
C LEU A 157 -29.40 14.37 24.88
N LYS A 158 -30.54 14.38 25.57
CA LYS A 158 -30.67 13.94 26.97
C LYS A 158 -30.64 12.42 27.14
N ILE A 159 -30.80 11.64 26.07
CA ILE A 159 -30.68 10.18 26.14
C ILE A 159 -29.23 9.79 26.39
N ASN A 160 -29.02 8.71 27.15
CA ASN A 160 -27.70 8.19 27.52
C ASN A 160 -27.01 7.47 26.35
N TRP A 161 -26.60 8.22 25.33
CA TRP A 161 -25.86 7.69 24.18
C TRP A 161 -24.41 7.38 24.55
N ASN A 162 -23.86 6.31 23.97
CA ASN A 162 -22.44 5.98 24.11
C ASN A 162 -21.56 6.89 23.22
N ALA A 163 -22.06 7.23 22.04
CA ALA A 163 -21.48 8.20 21.12
C ALA A 163 -22.57 8.86 20.26
N ILE A 164 -22.37 10.13 19.89
CA ILE A 164 -23.22 10.85 18.94
C ILE A 164 -22.39 11.17 17.71
N PHE A 165 -22.82 10.65 16.56
CA PHE A 165 -22.23 10.86 15.25
C PHE A 165 -23.16 11.72 14.39
N THR A 166 -22.60 12.55 13.53
CA THR A 166 -23.39 13.28 12.54
C THR A 166 -22.61 13.51 11.24
N THR A 167 -23.34 13.46 10.13
CA THR A 167 -22.83 13.86 8.81
C THR A 167 -23.14 15.32 8.47
N ASN A 168 -23.73 16.06 9.42
CA ASN A 168 -24.15 17.44 9.21
C ASN A 168 -23.00 18.40 9.47
N TYR A 169 -22.84 19.37 8.57
CA TYR A 169 -21.86 20.45 8.72
C TYR A 169 -22.31 21.49 9.76
N ASP A 170 -23.62 21.71 9.89
CA ASP A 170 -24.22 22.74 10.73
C ASP A 170 -23.93 22.56 12.23
N ASN A 171 -23.96 23.65 13.01
CA ASN A 171 -23.69 23.62 14.46
C ASN A 171 -24.97 23.60 15.31
N LEU A 172 -26.09 23.06 14.79
CA LEU A 172 -27.39 23.13 15.47
C LEU A 172 -27.43 22.28 16.75
N LEU A 173 -26.81 21.09 16.75
CA LEU A 173 -26.81 20.20 17.92
C LEU A 173 -26.03 20.84 19.07
N GLU A 174 -24.89 21.44 18.75
CA GLU A 174 -24.01 22.19 19.65
C GLU A 174 -24.75 23.39 20.23
N HIS A 175 -25.42 24.17 19.39
CA HIS A 175 -26.21 25.32 19.81
C HIS A 175 -27.37 24.91 20.73
N VAL A 176 -28.11 23.86 20.39
CA VAL A 176 -29.19 23.34 21.24
C VAL A 176 -28.65 22.79 22.57
N ALA A 177 -27.52 22.09 22.56
CA ALA A 177 -26.87 21.63 23.78
C ALA A 177 -26.50 22.82 24.69
N MET A 178 -25.87 23.86 24.11
CA MET A 178 -25.49 25.08 24.82
C MET A 178 -26.70 25.80 25.41
N MET A 179 -27.76 26.01 24.63
CA MET A 179 -28.99 26.70 25.06
C MET A 179 -29.76 25.95 26.16
N ASN A 180 -29.52 24.64 26.30
CA ASN A 180 -30.16 23.79 27.31
C ASN A 180 -29.22 23.43 28.46
N GLY A 181 -28.10 24.13 28.64
CA GLY A 181 -27.16 23.92 29.74
C GLY A 181 -26.36 22.63 29.68
N MET A 182 -26.32 21.96 28.51
CA MET A 182 -25.59 20.70 28.30
C MET A 182 -24.14 20.96 27.83
N GLN A 183 -23.40 21.79 28.58
CA GLN A 183 -22.04 22.24 28.22
C GLN A 183 -20.99 21.12 28.09
N LYS A 184 -21.32 19.90 28.52
CA LYS A 184 -20.47 18.72 28.34
C LYS A 184 -20.24 18.36 26.87
N PHE A 185 -21.19 18.64 25.97
CA PHE A 185 -21.10 18.24 24.57
C PHE A 185 -20.12 19.11 23.79
N ASN A 186 -19.05 18.50 23.30
CA ASN A 186 -18.05 19.15 22.44
C ASN A 186 -18.09 18.55 21.04
N ALA A 187 -18.15 19.40 20.02
CA ALA A 187 -18.00 18.96 18.64
C ALA A 187 -16.53 18.59 18.36
N SER A 188 -16.33 17.52 17.59
CA SER A 188 -15.01 17.15 17.10
C SER A 188 -15.07 16.64 15.67
N ASN A 189 -14.19 17.17 14.84
CA ASN A 189 -14.01 16.84 13.44
C ASN A 189 -12.55 16.40 13.14
N ARG A 190 -11.79 15.98 14.17
CA ARG A 190 -10.39 15.53 14.06
C ARG A 190 -10.18 14.17 14.73
N ALA A 191 -9.44 13.29 14.05
CA ALA A 191 -9.13 11.98 14.59
C ALA A 191 -8.38 12.02 15.94
N ALA A 192 -7.49 13.01 16.13
CA ALA A 192 -6.70 13.14 17.34
C ALA A 192 -7.56 13.33 18.61
N ASP A 193 -8.64 14.09 18.50
CA ASP A 193 -9.54 14.38 19.62
C ASP A 193 -10.31 13.14 20.10
N LEU A 194 -10.50 12.15 19.21
CA LEU A 194 -11.20 10.90 19.51
C LEU A 194 -10.49 10.06 20.58
N SER A 195 -9.18 10.26 20.78
CA SER A 195 -8.37 9.54 21.78
C SER A 195 -8.24 10.27 23.12
N LEU A 196 -8.56 11.57 23.15
CA LEU A 196 -8.27 12.47 24.28
C LEU A 196 -9.49 12.80 25.13
N ARG A 197 -10.70 12.50 24.65
CA ARG A 197 -11.96 12.95 25.25
C ARG A 197 -12.94 11.79 25.44
N ASN A 198 -13.87 11.97 26.38
CA ASN A 198 -14.90 10.98 26.65
C ASN A 198 -15.94 10.99 25.52
N MET A 199 -16.10 9.86 24.82
CA MET A 199 -17.03 9.69 23.70
C MET A 199 -18.49 10.04 24.04
N ARG A 200 -18.91 9.90 25.31
CA ARG A 200 -20.26 10.23 25.79
C ARG A 200 -20.53 11.74 25.87
N GLU A 201 -19.48 12.54 25.74
CA GLU A 201 -19.49 14.00 25.81
C GLU A 201 -19.13 14.61 24.45
N MET A 202 -19.10 13.82 23.37
CA MET A 202 -18.68 14.27 22.05
C MET A 202 -19.80 14.19 21.01
N ILE A 203 -19.84 15.20 20.14
CA ILE A 203 -20.58 15.19 18.87
C ILE A 203 -19.53 15.02 17.77
N VAL A 204 -19.41 13.81 17.23
CA VAL A 204 -18.41 13.46 16.21
C VAL A 204 -18.94 13.85 14.82
N LYS A 205 -18.27 14.83 14.21
CA LYS A 205 -18.60 15.42 12.91
C LYS A 205 -17.88 14.65 11.80
N LEU A 206 -18.59 13.75 11.14
CA LEU A 206 -18.01 12.80 10.19
C LEU A 206 -17.63 13.41 8.84
N HIS A 207 -18.25 14.53 8.44
CA HIS A 207 -18.04 15.15 7.12
C HIS A 207 -17.48 16.58 7.20
N GLY A 208 -16.90 16.95 8.34
CA GLY A 208 -16.49 18.33 8.63
C GLY A 208 -17.52 19.10 9.47
N SER A 209 -17.12 20.28 9.91
CA SER A 209 -17.92 21.17 10.77
C SER A 209 -17.80 22.59 10.24
N ILE A 210 -18.90 23.35 10.27
CA ILE A 210 -18.90 24.69 9.68
C ILE A 210 -17.97 25.64 10.45
N ASP A 211 -17.18 26.39 9.68
CA ASP A 211 -16.17 27.31 10.19
C ASP A 211 -16.23 28.64 9.42
N PHE A 212 -17.23 29.46 9.78
CA PHE A 212 -17.47 30.76 9.17
C PHE A 212 -16.34 31.77 9.39
N GLU A 213 -15.55 31.59 10.45
CA GLU A 213 -14.44 32.48 10.80
C GLU A 213 -13.10 32.00 10.18
N HIS A 214 -13.10 30.81 9.59
CA HIS A 214 -11.96 30.17 8.94
C HIS A 214 -10.75 29.99 9.87
N GLU A 215 -10.99 29.72 11.15
CA GLU A 215 -9.95 29.57 12.17
C GLU A 215 -9.40 28.13 12.26
N SER A 216 -10.09 27.15 11.65
CA SER A 216 -9.76 25.73 11.73
C SER A 216 -8.90 25.23 10.55
N ASN A 217 -8.03 24.26 10.82
CA ASN A 217 -7.17 23.61 9.82
C ASN A 217 -7.91 22.55 8.95
N GLY A 218 -9.18 22.77 8.60
CA GLY A 218 -9.99 21.84 7.80
C GLY A 218 -10.36 20.52 8.50
N PHE A 219 -10.99 19.61 7.75
CA PHE A 219 -11.49 18.34 8.29
C PHE A 219 -10.33 17.37 8.49
N ASP A 220 -10.21 16.78 9.68
CA ASP A 220 -9.14 15.85 10.02
C ASP A 220 -7.72 16.38 9.77
N CYS A 221 -7.53 17.69 9.97
CA CYS A 221 -6.29 18.42 9.71
C CYS A 221 -5.88 18.49 8.22
N ASP A 222 -6.78 18.16 7.28
CA ASP A 222 -6.57 18.39 5.85
C ASP A 222 -6.93 19.85 5.50
N LYS A 223 -5.90 20.65 5.21
CA LYS A 223 -6.05 22.07 4.85
C LYS A 223 -6.68 22.28 3.47
N HIS A 224 -6.74 21.24 2.64
CA HIS A 224 -7.28 21.29 1.28
C HIS A 224 -8.70 20.72 1.19
N ARG A 225 -9.25 20.19 2.30
CA ARG A 225 -10.60 19.63 2.36
C ARG A 225 -11.27 19.93 3.69
N LYS A 226 -12.19 20.89 3.72
CA LYS A 226 -12.99 21.24 4.92
C LYS A 226 -14.26 20.40 5.09
N TYR A 227 -14.84 19.96 3.98
CA TYR A 227 -16.13 19.26 3.96
C TYR A 227 -16.11 18.07 2.98
N ILE A 228 -16.90 17.03 3.26
CA ILE A 228 -17.00 15.82 2.43
C ILE A 228 -18.32 15.83 1.65
N ILE A 229 -18.27 16.12 0.34
CA ILE A 229 -19.48 16.31 -0.47
C ILE A 229 -19.40 15.77 -1.91
N THR A 230 -18.21 15.72 -2.53
CA THR A 230 -18.05 15.30 -3.95
C THR A 230 -17.88 13.79 -4.06
N GLN A 231 -18.12 13.22 -5.25
CA GLN A 231 -17.89 11.79 -5.47
C GLN A 231 -16.47 11.37 -5.08
N GLU A 232 -15.47 12.16 -5.46
CA GLU A 232 -14.06 11.93 -5.13
C GLU A 232 -13.80 11.97 -3.61
N ASP A 233 -14.49 12.84 -2.86
CA ASP A 233 -14.37 12.85 -1.39
C ASP A 233 -14.86 11.54 -0.77
N TYR A 234 -15.99 11.01 -1.25
CA TYR A 234 -16.57 9.76 -0.74
C TYR A 234 -15.74 8.54 -1.16
N ASP A 235 -15.20 8.54 -2.38
CA ASP A 235 -14.37 7.44 -2.88
C ASP A 235 -13.06 7.34 -2.08
N ASP A 236 -12.46 8.49 -1.72
CA ASP A 236 -11.24 8.58 -0.91
C ASP A 236 -11.50 8.44 0.61
N TYR A 237 -12.73 8.68 1.08
CA TYR A 237 -13.05 8.82 2.52
C TYR A 237 -12.52 7.66 3.37
N PRO A 238 -12.71 6.37 3.00
CA PRO A 238 -12.26 5.27 3.83
C PRO A 238 -10.74 5.20 4.01
N ALA A 239 -9.98 5.69 3.03
CA ALA A 239 -8.52 5.71 3.08
C ALA A 239 -8.01 6.95 3.83
N LYS A 240 -8.56 8.15 3.53
CA LYS A 240 -8.09 9.41 4.11
C LYS A 240 -8.54 9.66 5.54
N HIS A 241 -9.70 9.13 5.92
CA HIS A 241 -10.33 9.37 7.23
C HIS A 241 -10.56 8.06 7.98
N GLU A 242 -9.58 7.15 7.93
CA GLU A 242 -9.67 5.81 8.48
C GLU A 242 -10.03 5.80 9.98
N ALA A 243 -9.55 6.76 10.76
CA ALA A 243 -9.85 6.80 12.19
C ALA A 243 -11.36 6.92 12.48
N PHE A 244 -12.09 7.73 11.70
CA PHE A 244 -13.55 7.85 11.81
C PHE A 244 -14.25 6.56 11.36
N MET A 245 -13.72 5.89 10.33
CA MET A 245 -14.20 4.59 9.87
C MET A 245 -14.04 3.50 10.92
N GLN A 246 -12.86 3.40 11.53
CA GLN A 246 -12.60 2.42 12.58
C GLN A 246 -13.44 2.70 13.82
N LEU A 247 -13.60 3.97 14.20
CA LEU A 247 -14.48 4.36 15.30
C LEU A 247 -15.94 3.92 15.05
N MET A 248 -16.47 4.17 13.86
CA MET A 248 -17.82 3.75 13.49
C MET A 248 -17.97 2.23 13.46
N ARG A 249 -16.97 1.51 12.92
CA ARG A 249 -16.94 0.04 12.93
C ARG A 249 -16.92 -0.53 14.34
N ILE A 250 -16.08 0.02 15.21
CA ILE A 250 -15.98 -0.38 16.63
C ILE A 250 -17.30 -0.07 17.36
N SER A 251 -17.91 1.09 17.12
CA SER A 251 -19.20 1.44 17.73
C SER A 251 -20.31 0.50 17.27
N LEU A 252 -20.35 0.11 15.99
CA LEU A 252 -21.33 -0.86 15.48
C LEU A 252 -21.07 -2.30 15.94
N LEU A 253 -19.81 -2.68 16.18
CA LEU A 253 -19.46 -3.97 16.78
C LEU A 253 -19.92 -4.05 18.24
N LYS A 254 -19.62 -3.03 19.04
CA LYS A 254 -19.86 -3.00 20.49
C LYS A 254 -21.31 -2.66 20.84
N ASP A 255 -21.89 -1.70 20.14
CA ASP A 255 -23.18 -1.09 20.48
C ASP A 255 -24.27 -1.41 19.44
N CYS A 256 -25.46 -0.89 19.67
CA CYS A 256 -26.53 -0.75 18.69
C CYS A 256 -26.53 0.68 18.14
N LEU A 257 -26.98 0.89 16.90
CA LEU A 257 -27.01 2.19 16.25
C LEU A 257 -28.45 2.67 16.04
N CYS A 258 -28.75 3.88 16.52
CA CYS A 258 -29.98 4.61 16.24
C CYS A 258 -29.72 5.64 15.14
N ILE A 259 -30.49 5.58 14.04
CA ILE A 259 -30.34 6.45 12.87
C ILE A 259 -31.56 7.37 12.77
N VAL A 260 -31.32 8.68 12.73
CA VAL A 260 -32.36 9.72 12.75
C VAL A 260 -32.05 10.78 11.70
N GLY A 261 -33.07 11.30 11.02
CA GLY A 261 -32.90 12.42 10.08
C GLY A 261 -32.28 12.02 8.74
N PHE A 262 -32.33 10.74 8.36
CA PHE A 262 -31.93 10.24 7.05
C PHE A 262 -33.14 9.87 6.21
N SER A 263 -32.96 9.87 4.89
CA SER A 263 -34.03 9.52 3.95
C SER A 263 -34.11 8.02 3.67
N GLY A 264 -33.01 7.29 3.92
CA GLY A 264 -32.83 5.88 3.55
C GLY A 264 -32.29 5.69 2.12
N LYS A 265 -32.22 6.75 1.32
CA LYS A 265 -31.71 6.76 -0.06
C LYS A 265 -30.65 7.85 -0.31
N ASP A 266 -30.37 8.67 0.68
CA ASP A 266 -29.39 9.74 0.55
C ASP A 266 -27.97 9.19 0.53
N ALA A 267 -27.07 9.93 -0.12
CA ALA A 267 -25.70 9.50 -0.34
C ALA A 267 -24.93 9.24 0.95
N ASN A 268 -25.13 10.09 1.98
CA ASN A 268 -24.55 9.91 3.30
C ASN A 268 -24.91 8.54 3.87
N PHE A 269 -26.21 8.26 3.97
CA PHE A 269 -26.71 7.01 4.53
C PHE A 269 -26.18 5.79 3.77
N ILE A 270 -26.29 5.79 2.44
CA ILE A 270 -25.85 4.65 1.61
C ILE A 270 -24.35 4.42 1.76
N ALA A 271 -23.54 5.49 1.71
CA ALA A 271 -22.09 5.38 1.86
C ALA A 271 -21.72 4.81 3.23
N TRP A 272 -22.24 5.40 4.31
CA TRP A 272 -21.95 4.95 5.68
C TRP A 272 -22.37 3.51 5.94
N ILE A 273 -23.57 3.10 5.52
CA ILE A 273 -24.03 1.71 5.68
C ILE A 273 -23.18 0.76 4.83
N ASN A 274 -22.81 1.13 3.60
CA ASN A 274 -21.96 0.28 2.76
C ASN A 274 -20.54 0.11 3.34
N TRP A 275 -19.97 1.17 3.90
CA TRP A 275 -18.63 1.18 4.49
C TRP A 275 -18.49 0.30 5.74
N VAL A 276 -19.59 0.12 6.47
CA VAL A 276 -19.68 -0.70 7.68
C VAL A 276 -20.46 -2.00 7.47
N ARG A 277 -20.85 -2.31 6.22
CA ARG A 277 -21.67 -3.47 5.86
C ARG A 277 -21.08 -4.78 6.38
N GLU A 278 -19.77 -4.96 6.26
CA GLU A 278 -19.09 -6.18 6.71
C GLU A 278 -19.30 -6.44 8.20
N ILE A 279 -19.35 -5.39 9.04
CA ILE A 279 -19.61 -5.51 10.48
C ILE A 279 -21.08 -5.88 10.74
N ILE A 280 -21.99 -5.28 10.00
CA ILE A 280 -23.43 -5.57 10.06
C ILE A 280 -23.69 -7.03 9.63
N GLU A 281 -22.95 -7.53 8.64
CA GLU A 281 -23.05 -8.89 8.11
C GLU A 281 -22.29 -9.94 8.94
N MET A 282 -21.10 -9.65 9.49
CA MET A 282 -20.30 -10.59 10.29
C MET A 282 -21.05 -11.12 11.52
N ASN A 283 -21.81 -10.26 12.18
CA ASN A 283 -22.64 -10.64 13.33
C ASN A 283 -23.81 -11.58 12.97
N SER A 284 -24.05 -11.84 11.67
CA SER A 284 -25.08 -12.78 11.22
C SER A 284 -24.65 -14.25 11.23
N GLN A 285 -23.34 -14.53 11.12
CA GLN A 285 -22.82 -15.90 11.01
C GLN A 285 -22.70 -16.61 12.37
N ASN A 286 -22.74 -15.85 13.47
CA ASN A 286 -22.61 -16.37 14.84
C ASN A 286 -23.94 -16.78 15.49
N ASN A 287 -25.10 -16.49 14.86
CA ASN A 287 -26.42 -16.81 15.39
C ASN A 287 -27.06 -17.99 14.63
N THR A 288 -27.05 -19.18 15.23
CA THR A 288 -27.63 -20.42 14.69
C THR A 288 -29.17 -20.53 14.81
N GLN A 289 -29.88 -19.45 15.14
CA GLN A 289 -31.34 -19.49 15.33
C GLN A 289 -32.11 -19.17 14.03
N ASP A 290 -33.13 -19.99 13.71
CA ASP A 290 -33.93 -19.93 12.48
C ASP A 290 -34.86 -18.69 12.35
N TYR A 291 -35.02 -17.90 13.43
CA TYR A 291 -35.89 -16.71 13.49
C TYR A 291 -35.27 -15.59 14.35
N PRO A 292 -35.17 -14.34 13.84
CA PRO A 292 -34.61 -13.20 14.59
C PRO A 292 -35.54 -12.73 15.72
N GLN A 293 -34.99 -12.41 16.89
CA GLN A 293 -35.72 -11.83 18.03
C GLN A 293 -35.49 -10.32 18.13
N ALA A 294 -36.38 -9.60 18.82
CA ALA A 294 -36.28 -8.13 18.99
C ALA A 294 -34.94 -7.66 19.60
N LYS A 295 -34.35 -8.46 20.50
CA LYS A 295 -33.04 -8.17 21.12
C LYS A 295 -31.86 -8.23 20.14
N ASP A 296 -32.03 -8.92 19.01
CA ASP A 296 -30.98 -9.14 18.00
C ASP A 296 -30.88 -7.97 17.01
N ILE A 297 -31.78 -6.99 17.10
CA ILE A 297 -31.75 -5.79 16.28
C ILE A 297 -30.59 -4.91 16.71
N LYS A 298 -29.68 -4.63 15.76
CA LYS A 298 -28.50 -3.79 15.96
C LYS A 298 -28.63 -2.40 15.35
N VAL A 299 -29.44 -2.22 14.30
CA VAL A 299 -29.59 -0.93 13.62
C VAL A 299 -31.06 -0.55 13.57
N PHE A 300 -31.41 0.57 14.22
CA PHE A 300 -32.75 1.13 14.29
C PHE A 300 -32.82 2.40 13.44
N PHE A 301 -33.72 2.43 12.46
CA PHE A 301 -33.96 3.60 11.61
C PHE A 301 -35.28 4.25 12.00
N ILE A 302 -35.23 5.47 12.54
CA ILE A 302 -36.41 6.16 13.08
C ILE A 302 -37.01 7.08 12.01
N ASP A 303 -38.21 6.78 11.56
CA ASP A 303 -38.88 7.49 10.48
C ASP A 303 -40.14 8.23 10.95
N ALA A 304 -40.12 9.55 10.83
CA ALA A 304 -41.23 10.43 11.20
C ALA A 304 -42.03 10.95 9.99
N ARG A 305 -41.61 10.66 8.74
CA ARG A 305 -42.20 11.25 7.53
C ARG A 305 -43.47 10.54 7.07
N GLY A 306 -43.56 9.22 7.29
CA GLY A 306 -44.75 8.45 6.91
C GLY A 306 -44.78 8.01 5.44
N ASP A 307 -43.72 8.27 4.66
CA ASP A 307 -43.68 7.96 3.23
C ASP A 307 -43.63 6.45 2.96
N GLU A 308 -44.32 6.00 1.90
CA GLU A 308 -44.17 4.64 1.39
C GLU A 308 -42.75 4.45 0.84
N GLN A 309 -42.01 3.49 1.39
CA GLN A 309 -40.74 3.06 0.81
C GLN A 309 -41.01 2.20 -0.42
N ASP A 310 -40.27 2.41 -1.51
CA ASP A 310 -40.29 1.50 -2.65
C ASP A 310 -39.67 0.13 -2.29
N ASP A 311 -39.93 -0.86 -3.14
CA ASP A 311 -39.48 -2.24 -2.91
C ASP A 311 -37.96 -2.38 -2.81
N ALA A 312 -37.18 -1.57 -3.55
CA ALA A 312 -35.72 -1.65 -3.52
C ALA A 312 -35.16 -1.13 -2.19
N THR A 313 -35.72 -0.04 -1.65
CA THR A 313 -35.34 0.47 -0.32
C THR A 313 -35.71 -0.51 0.79
N ARG A 314 -36.91 -1.12 0.71
CA ARG A 314 -37.31 -2.15 1.69
C ARG A 314 -36.37 -3.35 1.64
N GLN A 315 -36.02 -3.81 0.43
CA GLN A 315 -35.06 -4.91 0.27
C GLN A 315 -33.66 -4.52 0.75
N TYR A 316 -33.22 -3.28 0.54
CA TYR A 316 -31.96 -2.78 1.07
C TYR A 316 -31.93 -2.85 2.60
N PHE A 317 -32.99 -2.40 3.26
CA PHE A 317 -33.11 -2.45 4.73
C PHE A 317 -33.11 -3.90 5.22
N GLU A 318 -33.83 -4.80 4.56
CA GLU A 318 -33.81 -6.24 4.89
C GLU A 318 -32.41 -6.85 4.74
N ASN A 319 -31.72 -6.59 3.63
CA ASN A 319 -30.39 -7.13 3.34
C ASN A 319 -29.34 -6.63 4.35
N HIS A 320 -29.46 -5.38 4.79
CA HIS A 320 -28.55 -4.76 5.76
C HIS A 320 -29.08 -4.84 7.20
N ARG A 321 -30.12 -5.65 7.47
CA ARG A 321 -30.70 -5.87 8.81
C ARG A 321 -31.05 -4.57 9.55
N ILE A 322 -31.52 -3.56 8.82
CA ILE A 322 -31.95 -2.28 9.35
C ILE A 322 -33.44 -2.39 9.71
N TYR A 323 -33.77 -2.20 10.98
CA TYR A 323 -35.15 -2.21 11.43
C TYR A 323 -35.73 -0.80 11.40
N ARG A 324 -36.72 -0.56 10.53
CA ARG A 324 -37.41 0.72 10.41
C ARG A 324 -38.53 0.82 11.44
N ILE A 325 -38.48 1.84 12.29
CA ILE A 325 -39.56 2.22 13.19
C ILE A 325 -40.30 3.40 12.57
N LEU A 326 -41.55 3.18 12.18
CA LEU A 326 -42.40 4.22 11.60
C LEU A 326 -43.21 4.90 12.71
N LEU A 327 -42.85 6.13 13.07
CA LEU A 327 -43.49 6.85 14.18
C LEU A 327 -44.95 7.23 13.91
N THR A 328 -45.38 7.21 12.64
CA THR A 328 -46.77 7.45 12.24
C THR A 328 -47.65 6.21 12.33
N GLU A 329 -47.10 5.05 12.70
CA GLU A 329 -47.87 3.82 12.87
C GLU A 329 -48.73 3.89 14.15
N GLY A 330 -50.01 3.50 14.04
CA GLY A 330 -51.00 3.63 15.12
C GLY A 330 -50.55 3.06 16.47
N LYS A 331 -49.99 1.85 16.46
CA LYS A 331 -49.46 1.18 17.67
C LYS A 331 -48.27 1.92 18.28
N VAL A 332 -47.41 2.53 17.46
CA VAL A 332 -46.23 3.29 17.93
C VAL A 332 -46.67 4.61 18.54
N MET A 333 -47.62 5.32 17.90
CA MET A 333 -48.17 6.57 18.42
C MET A 333 -48.86 6.37 19.78
N GLU A 334 -49.62 5.28 19.93
CA GLU A 334 -50.24 4.89 21.20
C GLU A 334 -49.18 4.60 22.28
N LEU A 335 -48.11 3.87 21.93
CA LEU A 335 -47.03 3.51 22.86
C LEU A 335 -46.27 4.74 23.39
N ILE A 336 -45.94 5.70 22.51
CA ILE A 336 -45.18 6.90 22.89
C ILE A 336 -46.07 8.04 23.40
N GLY A 337 -47.39 7.83 23.47
CA GLY A 337 -48.36 8.85 23.91
C GLY A 337 -48.40 10.08 23.00
N ALA A 338 -48.18 9.92 21.69
CA ALA A 338 -48.22 11.03 20.74
C ALA A 338 -49.67 11.39 20.38
N GLU A 339 -50.09 12.61 20.72
CA GLU A 339 -51.32 13.20 20.20
C GLU A 339 -51.06 13.74 18.78
N VAL A 340 -51.58 13.09 17.74
CA VAL A 340 -51.29 13.49 16.35
C VAL A 340 -52.39 14.34 15.74
N SER A 341 -52.02 15.58 15.43
CA SER A 341 -52.61 16.52 14.46
C SER A 341 -52.52 15.96 13.03
N GLY A 342 -53.47 16.29 12.14
CA GLY A 342 -53.58 15.72 10.79
C GLY A 342 -52.33 15.79 9.91
N ASN A 343 -52.35 15.09 8.76
CA ASN A 343 -51.20 14.98 7.83
C ASN A 343 -50.60 16.32 7.36
N ASP A 344 -51.32 17.43 7.50
CA ASP A 344 -50.92 18.77 7.05
C ASP A 344 -50.18 19.61 8.10
N ASP A 345 -49.90 19.08 9.30
CA ASP A 345 -49.16 19.82 10.34
C ASP A 345 -47.66 19.94 9.98
N PRO A 346 -47.13 21.17 9.73
CA PRO A 346 -45.75 21.39 9.34
C PRO A 346 -44.72 21.06 10.45
N GLU A 347 -45.15 20.91 11.69
CA GLU A 347 -44.29 20.55 12.84
C GLU A 347 -44.41 19.08 13.24
N ARG A 348 -45.21 18.29 12.51
CA ARG A 348 -45.52 16.90 12.84
C ARG A 348 -44.29 16.05 13.12
N GLY A 349 -43.26 16.13 12.28
CA GLY A 349 -42.01 15.39 12.46
C GLY A 349 -41.31 15.73 13.78
N SER A 350 -41.21 17.03 14.11
CA SER A 350 -40.60 17.49 15.37
C SER A 350 -41.39 17.01 16.61
N LYS A 351 -42.73 17.02 16.55
CA LYS A 351 -43.60 16.55 17.63
C LYS A 351 -43.49 15.04 17.84
N LEU A 352 -43.46 14.26 16.75
CA LEU A 352 -43.28 12.80 16.80
C LEU A 352 -41.92 12.42 17.35
N PHE A 353 -40.83 13.05 16.88
CA PHE A 353 -39.50 12.82 17.45
C PHE A 353 -39.45 13.20 18.92
N LYS A 354 -40.09 14.31 19.32
CA LYS A 354 -40.14 14.72 20.73
C LYS A 354 -40.80 13.66 21.59
N ALA A 355 -42.00 13.21 21.22
CA ALA A 355 -42.74 12.18 21.95
C ALA A 355 -41.94 10.86 22.04
N PHE A 356 -41.30 10.46 20.94
CA PHE A 356 -40.46 9.26 20.89
C PHE A 356 -39.26 9.34 21.83
N PHE A 357 -38.47 10.43 21.78
CA PHE A 357 -37.30 10.57 22.64
C PHE A 357 -37.67 10.81 24.11
N ASP A 358 -38.80 11.47 24.39
CA ASP A 358 -39.30 11.59 25.76
C ASP A 358 -39.72 10.22 26.33
N TYR A 359 -40.36 9.36 25.53
CA TYR A 359 -40.69 8.00 25.92
C TYR A 359 -39.45 7.13 26.24
N LEU A 360 -38.36 7.36 25.50
CA LEU A 360 -37.09 6.64 25.69
C LEU A 360 -36.27 7.11 26.90
N LYS A 361 -36.60 8.24 27.54
CA LYS A 361 -35.92 8.67 28.77
C LYS A 361 -36.14 7.65 29.91
N ALA A 362 -35.08 7.35 30.66
CA ALA A 362 -35.11 6.43 31.79
C ALA A 362 -35.78 7.10 33.00
N ALA A 363 -36.43 6.31 33.86
CA ALA A 363 -37.34 6.77 34.93
C ALA A 363 -36.66 7.44 36.16
N ASP A 364 -35.40 7.88 36.07
CA ASP A 364 -34.61 8.27 37.24
C ASP A 364 -33.96 9.67 37.11
N GLU A 365 -34.73 10.64 36.59
CA GLU A 365 -34.31 12.06 36.55
C GLU A 365 -34.68 12.86 37.81
N ASP A 366 -35.45 12.33 38.76
CA ASP A 366 -35.89 13.07 39.96
C ASP A 366 -34.90 13.05 41.15
N SER A 367 -33.76 12.34 41.06
CA SER A 367 -32.79 12.24 42.17
C SER A 367 -31.46 12.97 41.95
N ARG A 368 -31.27 13.71 40.85
CA ARG A 368 -30.05 14.49 40.62
C ARG A 368 -30.35 15.95 40.35
N SER A 369 -30.51 16.71 41.44
CA SER A 369 -30.41 18.17 41.42
C SER A 369 -28.97 18.56 41.05
N TRP A 370 -28.83 19.21 39.90
CA TRP A 370 -27.56 19.76 39.43
C TRP A 370 -27.32 21.10 40.15
N HIS A 371 -26.41 21.12 41.12
CA HIS A 371 -25.86 22.35 41.67
C HIS A 371 -24.60 22.73 40.89
N GLU A 372 -24.62 23.93 40.31
CA GLU A 372 -23.43 24.76 40.16
C GLU A 372 -22.84 24.99 41.55
N ASP A 373 -21.61 24.56 41.80
CA ASP A 373 -20.57 25.45 42.30
C ASP A 373 -19.21 24.76 42.36
N CYS A 374 -18.21 25.55 42.01
CA CYS A 374 -16.90 25.68 42.63
C CYS A 374 -16.22 24.45 43.28
N VAL A 375 -15.03 24.17 42.74
CA VAL A 375 -13.76 23.87 43.44
C VAL A 375 -13.84 23.79 44.98
N ASP A 376 -13.20 22.73 45.50
CA ASP A 376 -12.82 22.46 46.90
C ASP A 376 -13.95 21.98 47.84
N GLU A 377 -14.06 20.64 48.00
CA GLU A 377 -13.99 19.92 49.29
C GLU A 377 -14.53 18.46 49.21
N ALA A 378 -15.31 18.08 48.20
CA ALA A 378 -15.88 16.73 48.09
C ALA A 378 -14.87 15.61 47.71
N ILE A 379 -13.74 15.96 47.07
CA ILE A 379 -12.64 15.02 46.79
C ILE A 379 -11.99 14.55 48.10
N LYS A 380 -12.05 15.32 49.20
CA LYS A 380 -11.49 14.91 50.50
C LYS A 380 -12.34 13.87 51.22
N GLU A 381 -13.67 13.83 51.02
CA GLU A 381 -14.52 12.87 51.72
C GLU A 381 -14.66 11.53 50.98
N GLN A 382 -14.68 11.50 49.63
CA GLN A 382 -14.63 10.24 48.89
C GLN A 382 -13.27 9.53 48.99
N ILE A 383 -12.17 10.29 49.08
CA ILE A 383 -10.85 9.72 49.41
C ILE A 383 -10.87 9.15 50.84
N ASN A 384 -11.51 9.83 51.81
CA ASN A 384 -11.61 9.34 53.18
C ASN A 384 -12.55 8.12 53.33
N GLU A 385 -13.59 7.98 52.49
CA GLU A 385 -14.53 6.86 52.55
C GLU A 385 -14.03 5.64 51.78
N GLN A 386 -13.33 5.83 50.65
CA GLN A 386 -12.51 4.77 50.03
C GLN A 386 -11.35 4.36 50.94
N GLN A 387 -10.69 5.29 51.63
CA GLN A 387 -9.69 4.96 52.65
C GLN A 387 -10.30 4.18 53.82
N ARG A 388 -11.52 4.52 54.31
CA ARG A 388 -12.23 3.75 55.35
C ARG A 388 -12.67 2.35 54.91
N LEU A 389 -12.99 2.16 53.62
CA LEU A 389 -13.30 0.85 53.05
C LEU A 389 -12.04 0.01 52.82
N ILE A 390 -10.92 0.64 52.48
CA ILE A 390 -9.58 0.01 52.43
C ILE A 390 -9.11 -0.35 53.85
N THR A 391 -9.35 0.50 54.85
CA THR A 391 -8.98 0.19 56.25
C THR A 391 -9.82 -0.97 56.81
N LYS A 392 -11.07 -1.14 56.33
CA LYS A 392 -11.93 -2.28 56.71
C LYS A 392 -11.58 -3.60 55.99
N SER A 393 -11.00 -3.56 54.79
CA SER A 393 -10.47 -4.76 54.16
C SER A 393 -9.10 -5.15 54.73
N GLU A 394 -8.29 -4.18 55.16
CA GLU A 394 -6.99 -4.42 55.83
C GLU A 394 -7.14 -4.98 57.27
N GLU A 395 -8.26 -4.73 57.93
CA GLU A 395 -8.59 -5.36 59.23
C GLU A 395 -9.17 -6.79 59.08
N ALA A 396 -9.77 -7.11 57.92
CA ALA A 396 -10.28 -8.47 57.64
C ALA A 396 -9.18 -9.44 57.17
N GLU A 397 -8.09 -8.94 56.58
CA GLU A 397 -6.93 -9.76 56.15
C GLU A 397 -5.98 -10.15 57.30
N LYS A 398 -6.25 -9.72 58.54
CA LYS A 398 -5.45 -10.10 59.72
C LYS A 398 -5.91 -11.38 60.43
N GLU A 399 -7.00 -12.03 60.00
CA GLU A 399 -7.56 -13.21 60.68
C GLU A 399 -7.49 -14.55 59.92
N GLU A 400 -6.98 -14.63 58.68
CA GLU A 400 -6.73 -15.94 58.03
C GLU A 400 -5.24 -16.33 58.13
N LYS A 401 -4.89 -16.90 59.28
CA LYS A 401 -3.73 -17.81 59.39
C LYS A 401 -4.20 -19.25 59.23
N ASP A 402 -3.36 -20.02 58.55
CA ASP A 402 -3.30 -21.48 58.48
C ASP A 402 -4.38 -22.18 57.64
N GLU A 403 -4.05 -22.53 56.38
CA GLU A 403 -3.99 -23.91 55.86
C GLU A 403 -3.76 -23.94 54.31
N LEU A 404 -2.91 -24.88 53.86
CA LEU A 404 -2.57 -25.23 52.45
C LEU A 404 -3.71 -26.05 51.77
N PRO A 405 -3.56 -26.56 50.52
CA PRO A 405 -3.48 -25.90 49.21
C PRO A 405 -4.63 -26.37 48.28
N GLY A 406 -5.16 -25.50 47.40
CA GLY A 406 -6.07 -25.99 46.35
C GLY A 406 -7.01 -24.98 45.71
N VAL A 407 -6.49 -23.95 45.04
CA VAL A 407 -7.31 -23.11 44.13
C VAL A 407 -6.42 -22.54 43.01
N GLU A 408 -6.00 -23.37 42.05
CA GLU A 408 -5.15 -22.92 40.91
C GLU A 408 -5.92 -22.66 39.59
N LYS A 409 -7.27 -22.66 39.58
CA LYS A 409 -8.04 -22.47 38.33
C LYS A 409 -8.86 -21.18 38.22
N GLN A 410 -8.90 -20.31 39.24
CA GLN A 410 -9.82 -19.16 39.25
C GLN A 410 -9.17 -17.76 39.34
N ASN A 411 -7.84 -17.62 39.29
CA ASN A 411 -7.20 -16.30 39.49
C ASN A 411 -6.39 -15.73 38.30
N GLU A 412 -6.24 -16.42 37.16
CA GLU A 412 -5.34 -15.95 36.09
C GLU A 412 -5.81 -14.66 35.39
N GLN A 413 -7.11 -14.45 35.18
CA GLN A 413 -7.64 -13.19 34.62
C GLN A 413 -7.49 -12.00 35.60
N HIS A 414 -7.57 -12.26 36.91
CA HIS A 414 -7.43 -11.24 37.96
C HIS A 414 -5.97 -10.76 38.08
N ILE A 415 -5.03 -11.71 37.98
CA ILE A 415 -3.58 -11.47 37.96
C ILE A 415 -3.16 -10.53 36.81
N LEU A 416 -3.75 -10.71 35.62
CA LEU A 416 -3.41 -9.92 34.43
C LEU A 416 -3.96 -8.48 34.49
N HIS A 417 -5.15 -8.28 35.05
CA HIS A 417 -5.74 -6.95 35.27
C HIS A 417 -4.93 -6.11 36.28
N ASP A 418 -4.32 -6.75 37.29
CA ASP A 418 -3.51 -6.07 38.32
C ASP A 418 -2.15 -5.58 37.80
N THR A 419 -1.59 -6.19 36.76
CA THR A 419 -0.25 -5.87 36.23
C THR A 419 -0.09 -4.44 35.68
N PHE A 420 -1.11 -3.92 34.97
CA PHE A 420 -1.08 -2.55 34.44
C PHE A 420 -1.12 -1.51 35.56
N SER A 421 -1.93 -1.80 36.60
CA SER A 421 -1.98 -1.05 37.86
C SER A 421 -0.62 -1.09 38.59
N LEU A 422 0.12 -2.22 38.54
CA LEU A 422 1.41 -2.38 39.21
C LEU A 422 2.57 -1.63 38.53
N TRP A 423 2.72 -1.66 37.20
CA TRP A 423 3.74 -0.84 36.50
C TRP A 423 3.43 0.66 36.58
N ALA A 424 2.15 1.05 36.53
CA ALA A 424 1.72 2.43 36.76
C ALA A 424 1.98 2.89 38.21
N LYS A 425 1.83 1.99 39.20
CA LYS A 425 2.23 2.23 40.61
C LYS A 425 3.75 2.35 40.77
N ALA A 426 4.54 1.49 40.11
CA ALA A 426 6.00 1.61 40.08
C ALA A 426 6.47 2.93 39.41
N TYR A 427 5.78 3.37 38.36
CA TYR A 427 6.04 4.65 37.68
C TYR A 427 5.67 5.87 38.54
N THR A 428 4.55 5.81 39.28
CA THR A 428 4.17 6.87 40.22
C THR A 428 5.09 6.94 41.44
N LEU A 429 5.69 5.82 41.85
CA LEU A 429 6.73 5.76 42.87
C LEU A 429 8.10 6.28 42.39
N THR A 430 8.32 6.40 41.08
CA THR A 430 9.56 6.98 40.50
C THR A 430 9.41 8.44 40.05
N GLY A 431 8.30 9.09 40.43
CA GLY A 431 7.91 10.42 39.94
C GLY A 431 8.78 11.61 40.37
N LYS A 432 9.39 12.27 39.38
CA LYS A 432 9.84 13.68 39.31
C LYS A 432 10.95 14.23 40.22
N HIS A 433 11.42 13.51 41.24
CA HIS A 433 12.64 13.89 41.96
C HIS A 433 13.63 12.73 42.01
N MET A 434 14.67 12.83 41.18
CA MET A 434 15.87 12.01 41.27
C MET A 434 16.39 12.04 42.72
N LEU A 435 16.29 10.93 43.45
CA LEU A 435 17.43 10.24 44.11
C LEU A 435 17.01 9.25 45.22
N ASP A 436 15.82 9.33 45.81
CA ASP A 436 15.44 8.46 46.94
C ASP A 436 13.93 8.16 46.96
N VAL A 437 13.49 7.07 46.32
CA VAL A 437 12.15 6.52 46.61
C VAL A 437 12.23 5.00 46.75
N ASP A 438 11.82 4.52 47.92
CA ASP A 438 11.72 3.10 48.26
C ASP A 438 10.74 2.38 47.33
N ILE A 439 11.20 1.29 46.71
CA ILE A 439 10.34 0.37 45.98
C ILE A 439 9.40 -0.30 47.00
N ASP A 440 8.09 -0.28 46.73
CA ASP A 440 7.15 -1.10 47.49
C ASP A 440 7.47 -2.59 47.24
N GLU A 441 8.19 -3.20 48.18
CA GLU A 441 8.64 -4.58 48.11
C GLU A 441 7.47 -5.56 47.93
N SER A 442 6.29 -5.27 48.48
CA SER A 442 5.11 -6.14 48.36
C SER A 442 4.51 -6.10 46.96
N ALA A 443 4.44 -4.93 46.34
CA ALA A 443 4.02 -4.77 44.95
C ALA A 443 5.02 -5.39 43.97
N ALA A 444 6.32 -5.15 44.16
CA ALA A 444 7.39 -5.70 43.34
C ALA A 444 7.45 -7.23 43.41
N ASN A 445 7.40 -7.82 44.62
CA ASN A 445 7.39 -9.26 44.81
C ASN A 445 6.12 -9.94 44.26
N ARG A 446 4.99 -9.23 44.15
CA ARG A 446 3.81 -9.73 43.42
C ARG A 446 4.04 -9.74 41.92
N LEU A 447 4.58 -8.65 41.37
CA LEU A 447 4.91 -8.56 39.93
C LEU A 447 5.92 -9.65 39.52
N ILE A 448 6.98 -9.87 40.30
CA ILE A 448 8.02 -10.88 40.07
C ILE A 448 7.43 -12.30 40.11
N ARG A 449 6.45 -12.57 40.96
CA ARG A 449 5.74 -13.87 40.97
C ARG A 449 4.94 -14.13 39.70
N TYR A 450 4.51 -13.10 38.98
CA TYR A 450 3.72 -13.22 37.75
C TYR A 450 4.53 -13.04 36.46
N ASP A 451 5.82 -12.78 36.57
CA ASP A 451 6.74 -12.50 35.47
C ASP A 451 6.74 -13.57 34.36
N ALA A 452 6.68 -14.85 34.74
CA ALA A 452 6.66 -15.96 33.79
C ALA A 452 5.53 -15.87 32.75
N TYR A 453 4.42 -15.18 33.06
CA TYR A 453 3.21 -15.09 32.25
C TYR A 453 3.16 -13.84 31.34
N LEU A 454 4.10 -12.90 31.50
CA LEU A 454 3.98 -11.52 31.00
C LEU A 454 5.01 -11.14 29.94
N ARG A 455 5.72 -12.11 29.35
CA ARG A 455 6.82 -11.87 28.38
C ARG A 455 6.42 -11.06 27.15
N LEU A 456 5.18 -11.20 26.67
CA LEU A 456 4.64 -10.46 25.53
C LEU A 456 3.62 -9.44 26.02
N VAL A 457 4.03 -8.17 26.09
CA VAL A 457 3.17 -7.05 26.53
C VAL A 457 2.74 -6.19 25.35
N ARG A 458 1.60 -5.51 25.51
CA ARG A 458 1.12 -4.50 24.57
C ARG A 458 1.92 -3.20 24.77
N GLY A 459 1.82 -2.50 25.89
CA GLY A 459 2.62 -1.26 26.13
C GLY A 459 3.92 -1.48 26.92
N THR A 460 4.98 -0.72 26.59
CA THR A 460 6.29 -0.74 27.29
C THR A 460 6.68 0.62 27.90
N HIS A 461 5.79 1.61 27.87
CA HIS A 461 6.07 2.99 28.29
C HIS A 461 6.64 3.11 29.72
N TYR A 462 6.06 2.39 30.68
CA TYR A 462 6.50 2.43 32.07
C TYR A 462 7.83 1.69 32.29
N GLN A 463 8.03 0.58 31.58
CA GLN A 463 9.26 -0.20 31.61
C GLN A 463 10.44 0.61 31.09
N SER A 464 10.27 1.29 29.94
CA SER A 464 11.29 2.15 29.35
C SER A 464 11.74 3.26 30.31
N HIS A 465 10.79 3.97 30.93
CA HIS A 465 11.12 4.99 31.95
C HIS A 465 11.81 4.43 33.18
N PHE A 466 11.47 3.20 33.60
CA PHE A 466 12.13 2.54 34.70
C PHE A 466 13.59 2.19 34.36
N ILE A 467 13.85 1.66 33.16
CA ILE A 467 15.20 1.36 32.68
C ILE A 467 16.05 2.64 32.57
N ASP A 468 15.52 3.72 32.01
CA ASP A 468 16.21 5.02 31.94
C ASP A 468 16.71 5.50 33.31
N ALA A 469 15.92 5.26 34.36
CA ALA A 469 16.28 5.62 35.72
C ALA A 469 17.37 4.70 36.28
N MET A 470 17.30 3.39 36.01
CA MET A 470 18.26 2.40 36.50
C MET A 470 19.63 2.52 35.84
N VAL A 471 19.68 2.82 34.54
CA VAL A 471 20.92 3.05 33.79
C VAL A 471 21.79 4.12 34.47
N ARG A 472 21.16 5.22 34.94
CA ARG A 472 21.84 6.38 35.55
C ARG A 472 22.37 6.11 36.96
N ARG A 473 21.99 5.01 37.60
CA ARG A 473 22.46 4.68 38.96
C ARG A 473 23.86 4.06 38.93
N GLN A 474 24.68 4.43 39.91
CA GLN A 474 26.01 3.84 40.08
C GLN A 474 25.92 2.40 40.63
N GLU A 475 25.03 2.17 41.60
CA GLU A 475 24.76 0.85 42.20
C GLU A 475 23.25 0.57 42.16
N ILE A 476 22.86 -0.70 42.02
CA ILE A 476 21.46 -1.16 42.02
C ILE A 476 21.28 -2.28 43.06
N GLY A 477 20.15 -2.27 43.77
CA GLY A 477 19.79 -3.31 44.73
C GLY A 477 19.28 -4.60 44.07
N GLU A 478 19.13 -5.68 44.84
CA GLU A 478 18.66 -6.99 44.34
C GLU A 478 17.25 -6.91 43.73
N LEU A 479 16.31 -6.28 44.44
CA LEU A 479 14.94 -6.11 43.95
C LEU A 479 14.87 -5.21 42.70
N GLU A 480 15.69 -4.15 42.66
CA GLU A 480 15.83 -3.27 41.50
C GLU A 480 16.35 -4.02 40.28
N ALA A 481 17.36 -4.87 40.49
CA ALA A 481 17.93 -5.71 39.45
C ALA A 481 16.91 -6.75 38.94
N GLN A 482 16.10 -7.36 39.82
CA GLN A 482 15.01 -8.27 39.43
C GLN A 482 13.93 -7.57 38.59
N MET A 483 13.53 -6.37 38.98
CA MET A 483 12.55 -5.58 38.23
C MET A 483 13.11 -5.10 36.89
N ALA A 484 14.38 -4.67 36.86
CA ALA A 484 15.04 -4.24 35.63
C ALA A 484 15.19 -5.39 34.64
N LEU A 485 15.56 -6.59 35.12
CA LEU A 485 15.63 -7.80 34.31
C LEU A 485 14.28 -8.12 33.65
N MET A 486 13.19 -8.05 34.41
CA MET A 486 11.84 -8.24 33.88
C MET A 486 11.44 -7.16 32.86
N ALA A 487 11.72 -5.89 33.14
CA ALA A 487 11.45 -4.80 32.22
C ALA A 487 12.16 -5.00 30.87
N LEU A 488 13.45 -5.35 30.90
CA LEU A 488 14.23 -5.62 29.69
C LEU A 488 13.66 -6.80 28.88
N GLU A 489 13.18 -7.85 29.54
CA GLU A 489 12.52 -8.99 28.88
C GLU A 489 11.16 -8.62 28.25
N GLN A 490 10.41 -7.68 28.85
CA GLN A 490 9.10 -7.22 28.36
C GLN A 490 9.22 -6.16 27.26
N MET A 491 10.23 -5.29 27.34
CA MET A 491 10.47 -4.23 26.35
C MET A 491 10.68 -4.83 24.96
N GLN A 492 11.51 -5.88 24.88
CA GLN A 492 11.87 -6.50 23.60
C GLN A 492 12.40 -5.49 22.57
N GLU A 493 13.02 -4.43 23.08
CA GLU A 493 13.65 -3.35 22.31
C GLU A 493 15.14 -3.68 22.12
N ASP A 494 15.85 -2.83 21.39
CA ASP A 494 17.29 -2.99 21.28
C ASP A 494 17.99 -2.53 22.57
N TYR A 495 19.14 -3.14 22.86
CA TYR A 495 19.99 -2.73 23.98
C TYR A 495 21.16 -1.94 23.41
N GLU A 496 21.22 -0.65 23.73
CA GLU A 496 22.38 0.17 23.42
C GLU A 496 23.47 -0.03 24.49
N ASN A 497 24.57 0.71 24.39
CA ASN A 497 25.71 0.56 25.29
C ASN A 497 25.31 0.74 26.77
N GLU A 498 24.36 1.64 27.05
CA GLU A 498 23.90 1.94 28.40
C GLU A 498 23.07 0.80 29.02
N GLU A 499 22.20 0.16 28.24
CA GLU A 499 21.43 -1.01 28.67
C GLU A 499 22.32 -2.25 28.82
N LEU A 500 23.33 -2.42 27.96
CA LEU A 500 24.32 -3.49 28.10
C LEU A 500 25.12 -3.35 29.40
N ASP A 501 25.53 -2.13 29.75
CA ASP A 501 26.16 -1.83 31.04
C ASP A 501 25.21 -2.14 32.22
N LEU A 502 23.92 -1.86 32.08
CA LEU A 502 22.91 -2.21 33.08
C LEU A 502 22.76 -3.74 33.22
N ILE A 503 22.73 -4.48 32.12
CA ILE A 503 22.68 -5.96 32.13
C ILE A 503 23.90 -6.52 32.89
N ASP A 504 25.09 -5.97 32.69
CA ASP A 504 26.30 -6.38 33.42
C ASP A 504 26.24 -6.01 34.92
N LYS A 505 25.57 -4.91 35.28
CA LYS A 505 25.29 -4.59 36.70
C LYS A 505 24.31 -5.61 37.30
N ILE A 506 23.23 -5.94 36.58
CA ILE A 506 22.23 -6.93 37.00
C ILE A 506 22.90 -8.29 37.24
N GLU A 507 23.76 -8.74 36.31
CA GLU A 507 24.49 -9.99 36.42
C GLU A 507 25.40 -10.06 37.65
N LYS A 508 26.01 -8.94 38.05
CA LYS A 508 26.85 -8.87 39.25
C LYS A 508 26.03 -8.95 40.54
N VAL A 509 24.82 -8.39 40.54
CA VAL A 509 23.95 -8.34 41.72
C VAL A 509 23.17 -9.65 41.91
N LEU A 510 22.58 -10.18 40.83
CA LEU A 510 21.72 -11.37 40.88
C LEU A 510 22.52 -12.66 40.70
N GLN A 511 22.94 -13.31 41.79
CA GLN A 511 23.83 -14.48 41.73
C GLN A 511 23.13 -15.84 41.76
N ASN A 512 21.78 -15.89 41.78
CA ASN A 512 21.08 -17.17 41.77
C ASN A 512 21.03 -17.79 40.36
N ASP A 513 21.04 -19.12 40.28
CA ASP A 513 21.16 -19.84 39.00
C ASP A 513 20.01 -19.52 38.02
N ALA A 514 18.80 -19.27 38.52
CA ALA A 514 17.62 -19.01 37.70
C ALA A 514 17.65 -17.61 37.05
N GLU A 515 18.09 -16.59 37.78
CA GLU A 515 18.27 -15.22 37.28
C GLU A 515 19.47 -15.11 36.35
N GLN A 516 20.57 -15.80 36.68
CA GLN A 516 21.73 -15.89 35.80
C GLN A 516 21.36 -16.49 34.44
N GLU A 517 20.47 -17.49 34.41
CA GLU A 517 19.96 -18.04 33.15
C GLU A 517 19.09 -17.05 32.36
N ARG A 518 18.30 -16.21 33.04
CA ARG A 518 17.52 -15.14 32.40
C ARG A 518 18.41 -14.02 31.84
N VAL A 519 19.48 -13.65 32.55
CA VAL A 519 20.48 -12.70 32.05
C VAL A 519 21.18 -13.26 30.81
N LYS A 520 21.61 -14.53 30.84
CA LYS A 520 22.19 -15.22 29.67
C LYS A 520 21.22 -15.25 28.49
N ARG A 521 19.93 -15.45 28.74
CA ARG A 521 18.89 -15.35 27.68
C ARG A 521 18.88 -13.98 27.02
N LEU A 522 18.92 -12.88 27.77
CA LEU A 522 18.96 -11.53 27.19
C LEU A 522 20.23 -11.30 26.36
N LYS A 523 21.40 -11.66 26.89
CA LYS A 523 22.69 -11.56 26.18
C LYS A 523 22.69 -12.39 24.89
N ASN A 524 22.19 -13.62 24.96
CA ASN A 524 22.07 -14.48 23.78
C ASN A 524 21.06 -13.92 22.76
N ARG A 525 19.90 -13.39 23.19
CA ARG A 525 18.92 -12.77 22.29
C ARG A 525 19.50 -11.56 21.57
N HIS A 526 20.19 -10.67 22.28
CA HIS A 526 20.90 -9.54 21.68
C HIS A 526 21.87 -10.00 20.60
N LEU A 527 22.77 -10.93 20.93
CA LEU A 527 23.73 -11.49 19.99
C LEU A 527 23.06 -12.22 18.81
N THR A 528 21.90 -12.86 19.01
CA THR A 528 21.13 -13.47 17.91
C THR A 528 20.65 -12.44 16.89
N LEU A 529 20.41 -11.19 17.30
CA LEU A 529 20.03 -10.10 16.40
C LEU A 529 21.26 -9.43 15.76
N VAL A 530 22.25 -9.01 16.57
CA VAL A 530 23.40 -8.21 16.10
C VAL A 530 24.54 -9.04 15.51
N SER A 531 24.74 -10.27 16.00
CA SER A 531 25.88 -11.12 15.62
C SER A 531 25.51 -12.61 15.63
N PRO A 532 24.64 -13.09 14.72
CA PRO A 532 24.19 -14.48 14.71
C PRO A 532 25.32 -15.51 14.48
N LEU A 533 26.50 -15.06 14.03
CA LEU A 533 27.68 -15.91 13.86
C LEU A 533 28.43 -16.16 15.18
N ALA A 534 28.16 -15.38 16.23
CA ALA A 534 28.75 -15.58 17.53
C ALA A 534 28.31 -16.93 18.14
N PRO A 535 29.15 -17.57 18.97
CA PRO A 535 28.73 -18.74 19.73
C PRO A 535 27.60 -18.38 20.70
N VAL A 536 26.74 -19.36 20.98
CA VAL A 536 25.70 -19.22 22.02
C VAL A 536 26.24 -19.77 23.33
N GLU A 537 26.05 -19.01 24.40
CA GLU A 537 26.46 -19.41 25.74
C GLU A 537 25.40 -20.28 26.42
N GLY A 538 25.83 -21.33 27.14
CA GLY A 538 24.95 -22.21 27.91
C GLY A 538 24.37 -23.38 27.11
N ASP A 539 23.71 -24.30 27.82
CA ASP A 539 23.12 -25.53 27.27
C ASP A 539 21.64 -25.74 27.63
N SER A 540 20.98 -24.69 28.14
CA SER A 540 19.54 -24.71 28.38
C SER A 540 18.73 -24.85 27.09
N ASP A 541 17.44 -25.19 27.20
CA ASP A 541 16.54 -25.23 26.04
C ASP A 541 16.48 -23.89 25.30
N MET A 542 16.60 -22.77 26.02
CA MET A 542 16.67 -21.45 25.42
C MET A 542 17.98 -21.26 24.66
N ALA A 543 19.13 -21.66 25.22
CA ALA A 543 20.41 -21.61 24.51
C ALA A 543 20.40 -22.50 23.25
N VAL A 544 19.82 -23.71 23.32
CA VAL A 544 19.66 -24.56 22.13
C VAL A 544 18.72 -23.93 21.10
N TYR A 545 17.63 -23.29 21.54
CA TYR A 545 16.73 -22.56 20.66
C TYR A 545 17.46 -21.41 19.93
N GLU A 546 18.22 -20.59 20.66
CA GLU A 546 19.03 -19.51 20.08
C GLU A 546 20.05 -20.04 19.07
N ARG A 547 20.70 -21.19 19.35
CA ARG A 547 21.59 -21.86 18.39
C ARG A 547 20.86 -22.22 17.10
N CYS A 548 19.67 -22.82 17.22
CA CYS A 548 18.87 -23.20 16.05
C CYS A 548 18.44 -21.96 15.24
N VAL A 549 17.97 -20.90 15.91
CA VAL A 549 17.57 -19.65 15.24
C VAL A 549 18.76 -19.02 14.51
N ARG A 550 19.93 -18.95 15.13
CA ARG A 550 21.16 -18.43 14.48
C ARG A 550 21.56 -19.25 13.25
N LEU A 551 21.44 -20.58 13.30
CA LEU A 551 21.66 -21.45 12.14
C LEU A 551 20.64 -21.20 11.03
N ALA A 552 19.38 -20.92 11.37
CA ALA A 552 18.35 -20.55 10.41
C ALA A 552 18.65 -19.18 9.76
N PHE A 553 18.98 -18.17 10.58
CA PHE A 553 19.34 -16.82 10.14
C PHE A 553 20.56 -16.81 9.20
N THR A 554 21.51 -17.70 9.43
CA THR A 554 22.73 -17.83 8.63
C THR A 554 22.61 -18.84 7.48
N PHE A 555 21.40 -19.34 7.20
CA PHE A 555 21.07 -20.29 6.13
C PHE A 555 21.83 -21.64 6.21
N GLU A 556 22.31 -22.03 7.39
CA GLU A 556 23.02 -23.30 7.61
C GLU A 556 22.03 -24.46 7.92
N PHE A 557 21.10 -24.71 7.00
CA PHE A 557 19.95 -25.60 7.24
C PHE A 557 20.34 -27.07 7.48
N GLY A 558 21.47 -27.52 6.93
CA GLY A 558 22.01 -28.85 7.22
C GLY A 558 22.41 -29.01 8.69
N GLN A 559 23.09 -28.00 9.25
CA GLN A 559 23.46 -27.96 10.67
C GLN A 559 22.24 -27.77 11.55
N LEU A 560 21.29 -26.92 11.14
CA LEU A 560 20.01 -26.74 11.82
C LEU A 560 19.25 -28.06 11.96
N ASN A 561 19.12 -28.84 10.89
CA ASN A 561 18.45 -30.13 10.93
C ASN A 561 19.13 -31.10 11.92
N GLY A 562 20.47 -31.12 11.92
CA GLY A 562 21.25 -31.91 12.89
C GLY A 562 20.98 -31.47 14.34
N ALA A 563 21.02 -30.16 14.61
CA ALA A 563 20.77 -29.59 15.93
C ALA A 563 19.34 -29.88 16.44
N LEU A 564 18.32 -29.70 15.59
CA LEU A 564 16.92 -29.99 15.93
C LEU A 564 16.68 -31.47 16.22
N LYS A 565 17.34 -32.38 15.48
CA LYS A 565 17.25 -33.83 15.72
C LYS A 565 17.92 -34.25 17.02
N ALA A 566 19.01 -33.61 17.40
CA ALA A 566 19.71 -33.87 18.67
C ALA A 566 18.99 -33.25 19.89
N TRP A 567 18.22 -32.18 19.70
CA TRP A 567 17.57 -31.46 20.78
C TRP A 567 16.34 -32.21 21.33
N HIS A 568 16.30 -32.43 22.64
CA HIS A 568 15.18 -33.04 23.36
C HIS A 568 14.60 -32.03 24.37
N PRO A 569 13.75 -31.10 23.92
CA PRO A 569 13.28 -30.00 24.75
C PRO A 569 12.30 -30.40 25.85
N SER A 570 12.24 -29.58 26.89
CA SER A 570 11.11 -29.49 27.81
C SER A 570 9.81 -29.09 27.08
N GLU A 571 8.67 -29.34 27.71
CA GLU A 571 7.33 -29.24 27.11
C GLU A 571 7.06 -27.87 26.47
N ASP A 572 7.50 -26.79 27.12
CA ASP A 572 7.31 -25.40 26.67
C ASP A 572 8.11 -25.05 25.40
N PHE A 573 9.14 -25.82 25.07
CA PHE A 573 10.01 -25.59 23.91
C PHE A 573 9.71 -26.51 22.74
N ILE A 574 8.80 -27.48 22.91
CA ILE A 574 8.47 -28.43 21.85
C ILE A 574 7.90 -27.71 20.62
N MET A 575 7.03 -26.71 20.82
CA MET A 575 6.49 -25.94 19.69
C MET A 575 7.58 -25.14 18.98
N LYS A 576 8.54 -24.54 19.70
CA LYS A 576 9.71 -23.88 19.12
C LYS A 576 10.52 -24.81 18.22
N LYS A 577 10.77 -26.04 18.69
CA LYS A 577 11.42 -27.09 17.90
C LYS A 577 10.61 -27.43 16.64
N LEU A 578 9.31 -27.68 16.77
CA LEU A 578 8.46 -28.10 15.64
C LEU A 578 8.33 -27.02 14.57
N MET A 579 8.22 -25.75 14.97
CA MET A 579 8.19 -24.61 14.04
C MET A 579 9.48 -24.53 13.20
N LEU A 580 10.65 -24.64 13.83
CA LEU A 580 11.93 -24.65 13.10
C LEU A 580 12.14 -25.93 12.28
N LEU A 581 11.65 -27.07 12.77
CA LEU A 581 11.72 -28.34 12.04
C LEU A 581 10.90 -28.28 10.74
N SER A 582 9.84 -27.48 10.68
CA SER A 582 9.04 -27.30 9.46
C SER A 582 9.84 -26.74 8.27
N LEU A 583 10.96 -26.05 8.54
CA LEU A 583 11.85 -25.51 7.51
C LEU A 583 12.71 -26.57 6.82
N VAL A 584 13.01 -27.67 7.52
CA VAL A 584 14.05 -28.63 7.12
C VAL A 584 13.56 -30.08 7.03
N ASP A 585 12.48 -30.43 7.73
CA ASP A 585 11.92 -31.78 7.80
C ASP A 585 10.43 -31.77 8.21
N GLY A 586 9.58 -31.14 7.40
CA GLY A 586 8.15 -30.99 7.72
C GLY A 586 7.40 -32.32 7.94
N LYS A 587 7.84 -33.42 7.30
CA LYS A 587 7.23 -34.75 7.49
C LYS A 587 7.48 -35.34 8.87
N ALA A 588 8.58 -34.96 9.53
CA ALA A 588 8.86 -35.43 10.89
C ALA A 588 7.86 -34.88 11.91
N ILE A 589 7.14 -33.80 11.59
CA ILE A 589 6.16 -33.15 12.48
C ILE A 589 4.96 -34.06 12.74
N ASP A 590 4.45 -34.73 11.70
CA ASP A 590 3.25 -35.59 11.79
C ASP A 590 3.39 -36.72 12.82
N GLY A 591 4.63 -37.17 13.07
CA GLY A 591 4.93 -38.21 14.07
C GLY A 591 5.12 -37.69 15.50
N ILE A 592 5.19 -36.38 15.70
CA ILE A 592 5.46 -35.75 17.00
C ILE A 592 4.21 -35.03 17.53
N LEU A 593 3.48 -34.33 16.66
CA LEU A 593 2.35 -33.49 17.06
C LEU A 593 1.13 -34.34 17.47
N SER A 594 0.65 -34.18 18.70
CA SER A 594 -0.51 -34.92 19.22
C SER A 594 -1.26 -34.13 20.29
N GLN A 595 -2.55 -34.46 20.52
CA GLN A 595 -3.30 -33.84 21.62
C GLN A 595 -2.63 -34.10 22.98
N SER A 596 -2.12 -35.32 23.18
CA SER A 596 -1.42 -35.71 24.42
C SER A 596 -0.14 -34.92 24.71
N LEU A 597 0.45 -34.31 23.68
CA LEU A 597 1.60 -33.42 23.81
C LEU A 597 1.15 -32.03 24.28
N LEU A 598 0.09 -31.50 23.66
CA LEU A 598 -0.47 -30.19 23.98
C LEU A 598 -1.03 -30.16 25.40
N ASP A 599 -1.69 -31.23 25.83
CA ASP A 599 -2.29 -31.33 27.17
C ASP A 599 -1.28 -31.20 28.32
N LYS A 600 0.01 -31.45 28.05
CA LYS A 600 1.11 -31.34 29.02
C LYS A 600 1.64 -29.91 29.18
N ILE A 601 1.39 -29.03 28.21
CA ILE A 601 1.89 -27.65 28.24
C ILE A 601 1.10 -26.87 29.29
N HIS A 602 1.80 -26.27 30.24
CA HIS A 602 1.25 -25.40 31.28
C HIS A 602 2.03 -24.09 31.31
N PRO A 603 1.38 -22.94 31.53
CA PRO A 603 -0.03 -22.70 31.90
C PRO A 603 -0.99 -22.67 30.70
N SER A 604 -2.30 -22.51 30.96
CA SER A 604 -3.37 -22.52 29.94
C SER A 604 -3.17 -21.54 28.79
N ILE A 605 -2.54 -20.38 29.05
CA ILE A 605 -2.20 -19.38 28.02
C ILE A 605 -1.15 -19.92 27.03
N GLU A 606 -0.10 -20.58 27.52
CA GLU A 606 0.93 -21.19 26.66
C GLU A 606 0.38 -22.40 25.92
N ARG A 607 -0.50 -23.18 26.57
CA ARG A 607 -1.23 -24.26 25.89
C ARG A 607 -2.11 -23.74 24.77
N PHE A 608 -2.80 -22.61 24.97
CA PHE A 608 -3.62 -21.99 23.94
C PHE A 608 -2.77 -21.57 22.73
N ARG A 609 -1.66 -20.87 22.97
CA ARG A 609 -0.70 -20.46 21.93
C ARG A 609 -0.10 -21.66 21.20
N ALA A 610 0.33 -22.68 21.94
CA ALA A 610 0.84 -23.93 21.38
C ALA A 610 -0.20 -24.64 20.50
N THR A 611 -1.47 -24.65 20.90
CA THR A 611 -2.58 -25.23 20.14
C THR A 611 -2.81 -24.47 18.82
N GLN A 612 -2.69 -23.14 18.84
CA GLN A 612 -2.76 -22.31 17.63
C GLN A 612 -1.59 -22.61 16.66
N LEU A 613 -0.36 -22.71 17.18
CA LEU A 613 0.82 -23.09 16.38
C LEU A 613 0.69 -24.51 15.82
N ALA A 614 0.14 -25.46 16.60
CA ALA A 614 -0.11 -26.82 16.17
C ALA A 614 -1.09 -26.88 14.99
N ASN A 615 -2.15 -26.06 15.03
CA ASN A 615 -3.11 -25.93 13.92
C ASN A 615 -2.49 -25.30 12.66
N ILE A 616 -1.56 -24.35 12.80
CA ILE A 616 -0.80 -23.80 11.67
C ILE A 616 0.04 -24.91 11.01
N LEU A 617 0.76 -25.69 11.81
CA LEU A 617 1.62 -26.78 11.33
C LEU A 617 0.83 -27.93 10.71
N SER A 618 -0.37 -28.25 11.23
CA SER A 618 -1.19 -29.34 10.70
C SER A 618 -1.79 -29.04 9.32
N GLY A 619 -1.83 -27.77 8.90
CA GLY A 619 -2.37 -27.34 7.61
C GLY A 619 -3.89 -27.50 7.45
N SER A 620 -4.62 -27.89 8.51
CA SER A 620 -6.07 -28.05 8.48
C SER A 620 -6.79 -26.72 8.57
N ILE A 621 -7.58 -26.36 7.55
CA ILE A 621 -8.40 -25.14 7.53
C ILE A 621 -9.41 -25.09 8.69
N ARG A 622 -9.91 -26.25 9.13
CA ARG A 622 -10.88 -26.35 10.25
C ARG A 622 -10.21 -26.39 11.63
N GLY A 623 -8.88 -26.42 11.69
CA GLY A 623 -8.12 -26.76 12.89
C GLY A 623 -8.19 -28.26 13.19
N THR A 624 -7.04 -28.86 13.53
CA THR A 624 -6.99 -30.27 13.95
C THR A 624 -7.26 -30.40 15.45
N TYR A 625 -6.85 -29.39 16.22
CA TYR A 625 -6.95 -29.34 17.67
C TYR A 625 -7.92 -28.22 18.08
N SER A 626 -8.89 -28.54 18.95
CA SER A 626 -9.90 -27.56 19.38
C SER A 626 -9.27 -26.47 20.26
N VAL A 627 -9.75 -25.24 20.07
CA VAL A 627 -9.39 -24.08 20.90
C VAL A 627 -10.55 -23.61 21.78
N ASP A 628 -11.67 -24.33 21.78
CA ASP A 628 -12.93 -23.90 22.43
C ASP A 628 -12.78 -23.76 23.96
N GLU A 629 -11.89 -24.56 24.57
CA GLU A 629 -11.61 -24.46 26.00
C GLU A 629 -10.89 -23.16 26.41
N PHE A 630 -10.37 -22.39 25.45
CA PHE A 630 -9.61 -21.16 25.69
C PHE A 630 -10.38 -19.88 25.31
N THR A 631 -11.71 -19.96 25.13
CA THR A 631 -12.53 -18.82 24.67
C THR A 631 -12.34 -17.57 25.57
N ASP A 632 -12.18 -17.78 26.89
CA ASP A 632 -11.95 -16.72 27.87
C ASP A 632 -10.54 -16.09 27.82
N LEU A 633 -9.62 -16.68 27.04
CA LEU A 633 -8.24 -16.22 26.85
C LEU A 633 -8.00 -15.61 25.46
N ALA A 634 -9.06 -15.35 24.68
CA ALA A 634 -8.96 -14.90 23.28
C ALA A 634 -8.05 -13.67 23.07
N GLN A 635 -8.00 -12.74 24.02
CA GLN A 635 -7.13 -11.54 23.98
C GLN A 635 -5.63 -11.86 24.07
N HIS A 636 -5.26 -13.04 24.56
CA HIS A 636 -3.88 -13.52 24.68
C HIS A 636 -3.48 -14.48 23.55
N SER A 637 -4.38 -14.69 22.58
CA SER A 637 -4.09 -15.44 21.37
C SER A 637 -2.92 -14.83 20.60
N ILE A 638 -2.20 -15.67 19.87
CA ILE A 638 -1.09 -15.25 19.00
C ILE A 638 -1.58 -14.24 17.96
N PHE A 639 -2.79 -14.42 17.42
CA PHE A 639 -3.36 -13.52 16.42
C PHE A 639 -3.75 -12.16 17.01
N SER A 640 -4.30 -12.11 18.23
CA SER A 640 -4.59 -10.84 18.89
C SER A 640 -3.32 -10.07 19.24
N LEU A 641 -2.25 -10.76 19.65
CA LEU A 641 -0.95 -10.13 19.86
C LEU A 641 -0.35 -9.64 18.54
N ARG A 642 -0.36 -10.47 17.49
CA ARG A 642 0.07 -10.06 16.15
C ARG A 642 -0.64 -8.78 15.70
N ASP A 643 -1.96 -8.72 15.84
CA ASP A 643 -2.75 -7.55 15.44
C ASP A 643 -2.37 -6.31 16.24
N TRP A 644 -1.92 -6.47 17.49
CA TRP A 644 -1.41 -5.36 18.28
C TRP A 644 -0.02 -4.89 17.80
N TYR A 645 0.92 -5.82 17.53
CA TYR A 645 2.28 -5.49 17.10
C TYR A 645 2.32 -4.92 15.66
N PHE A 646 1.54 -5.49 14.73
CA PHE A 646 1.58 -5.13 13.31
C PHE A 646 0.38 -4.31 12.83
N GLY A 647 -0.71 -4.20 13.61
CA GLY A 647 -1.99 -3.66 13.13
C GLY A 647 -1.96 -2.19 12.72
N SER A 648 -1.10 -1.38 13.32
CA SER A 648 -0.92 0.04 12.96
C SER A 648 -0.08 0.25 11.68
N LEU A 649 0.48 -0.81 11.10
CA LEU A 649 1.37 -0.74 9.94
C LEU A 649 0.62 -0.81 8.59
N ILE A 650 -0.72 -0.83 8.61
CA ILE A 650 -1.56 -0.87 7.39
C ILE A 650 -2.35 0.42 7.21
N GLN A 651 -2.30 0.98 6.00
CA GLN A 651 -3.35 1.73 5.29
C GLN A 651 -3.87 0.83 4.15
N PRO A 652 -5.13 0.96 3.67
CA PRO A 652 -5.68 0.00 2.72
C PRO A 652 -5.12 0.18 1.28
N LYS A 653 -4.41 -0.86 0.79
CA LYS A 653 -3.99 -1.15 -0.62
C LYS A 653 -2.58 -0.76 -1.09
N GLU A 654 -1.62 -0.51 -0.21
CA GLU A 654 -0.22 -0.32 -0.65
C GLU A 654 0.34 -1.62 -1.26
N ARG A 655 0.86 -1.55 -2.49
CA ARG A 655 1.65 -2.62 -3.11
C ARG A 655 3.10 -2.18 -3.15
N ILE A 656 4.00 -3.06 -2.72
CA ILE A 656 5.43 -2.79 -2.82
C ILE A 656 5.90 -3.12 -4.23
N TYR A 657 6.52 -2.13 -4.87
CA TYR A 657 7.16 -2.30 -6.17
C TYR A 657 8.68 -2.16 -6.06
N THR A 658 9.39 -2.77 -7.00
CA THR A 658 10.84 -2.55 -7.14
C THR A 658 11.11 -1.09 -7.48
N TYR A 659 12.28 -0.57 -7.10
CA TYR A 659 12.72 0.78 -7.47
C TYR A 659 12.55 1.06 -8.98
N GLY A 660 12.05 2.25 -9.32
CA GLY A 660 11.77 2.70 -10.68
C GLY A 660 10.33 2.47 -11.16
N ASN A 661 9.42 2.03 -10.29
CA ASN A 661 7.98 1.98 -10.53
C ASN A 661 7.26 2.97 -9.62
N GLU A 662 6.09 3.47 -10.04
CA GLU A 662 5.25 4.39 -9.26
C GLU A 662 4.87 3.76 -7.91
N ALA A 663 5.24 4.41 -6.81
CA ALA A 663 4.82 4.05 -5.46
C ALA A 663 4.29 5.28 -4.69
N ASP A 664 3.38 4.99 -3.75
CA ASP A 664 2.82 5.97 -2.83
C ASP A 664 3.80 6.23 -1.67
N GLU A 665 3.81 7.46 -1.16
CA GLU A 665 4.69 7.86 -0.05
C GLU A 665 4.42 7.01 1.20
N ASP A 666 5.43 6.23 1.63
CA ASP A 666 5.28 5.31 2.75
C ASP A 666 5.63 5.99 4.09
N LYS A 667 4.73 5.87 5.09
CA LYS A 667 4.99 6.34 6.46
C LYS A 667 6.03 5.43 7.12
N LYS A 668 7.16 6.02 7.53
CA LYS A 668 8.24 5.31 8.24
C LYS A 668 7.78 4.81 9.62
N ILE A 669 8.03 3.54 9.92
CA ILE A 669 7.92 2.96 11.27
C ILE A 669 9.12 3.40 12.13
N ARG A 670 8.91 3.61 13.44
CA ARG A 670 10.01 3.82 14.39
C ARG A 670 10.84 2.53 14.52
N VAL A 671 12.15 2.68 14.69
CA VAL A 671 13.07 1.53 14.75
C VAL A 671 12.71 0.63 15.93
N GLU A 672 12.37 1.20 17.09
CA GLU A 672 12.02 0.47 18.31
C GLU A 672 10.78 -0.40 18.11
N ASP A 673 9.74 0.14 17.46
CA ASP A 673 8.52 -0.60 17.14
C ASP A 673 8.80 -1.75 16.15
N ALA A 674 9.70 -1.53 15.18
CA ALA A 674 10.14 -2.56 14.26
C ALA A 674 10.91 -3.69 14.98
N VAL A 675 11.81 -3.35 15.92
CA VAL A 675 12.54 -4.34 16.73
C VAL A 675 11.57 -5.20 17.55
N ARG A 676 10.56 -4.56 18.15
CA ARG A 676 9.50 -5.26 18.89
C ARG A 676 8.72 -6.22 17.99
N CYS A 677 8.41 -5.83 16.75
CA CYS A 677 7.81 -6.73 15.77
C CYS A 677 8.69 -7.95 15.46
N LEU A 678 10.00 -7.75 15.28
CA LEU A 678 10.95 -8.82 15.03
C LEU A 678 11.08 -9.78 16.23
N ASN A 679 11.17 -9.24 17.44
CA ASN A 679 11.26 -10.03 18.67
C ASN A 679 9.96 -10.79 18.98
N PHE A 680 8.79 -10.23 18.65
CA PHE A 680 7.53 -10.98 18.70
C PHE A 680 7.60 -12.26 17.87
N MET A 681 8.10 -12.18 16.62
CA MET A 681 8.24 -13.35 15.74
C MET A 681 9.22 -14.39 16.29
N LEU A 682 10.29 -13.94 16.94
CA LEU A 682 11.28 -14.80 17.60
C LEU A 682 10.74 -15.49 18.86
N GLU A 683 9.94 -14.81 19.66
CA GLU A 683 9.37 -15.38 20.89
C GLU A 683 8.20 -16.32 20.59
N THR A 684 7.37 -16.03 19.58
CA THR A 684 6.24 -16.88 19.14
C THR A 684 6.60 -17.90 18.04
N PRO A 685 7.88 -18.25 17.89
CA PRO A 685 8.53 -18.76 16.65
C PRO A 685 7.72 -18.68 15.34
N LEU A 686 7.08 -17.54 15.07
CA LEU A 686 6.27 -17.36 13.86
C LEU A 686 7.15 -16.90 12.69
N MET A 687 6.72 -17.21 11.48
CA MET A 687 7.26 -16.63 10.25
C MET A 687 6.15 -15.83 9.57
N PRO A 688 6.48 -14.78 8.81
CA PRO A 688 5.49 -14.00 8.06
C PRO A 688 4.50 -14.88 7.29
N GLN A 689 4.98 -15.97 6.69
CA GLN A 689 4.15 -16.97 6.06
C GLN A 689 4.67 -18.39 6.31
N ILE A 690 3.75 -19.32 6.57
CA ILE A 690 4.03 -20.73 6.84
C ILE A 690 3.04 -21.59 6.06
N ASN A 691 3.53 -22.44 5.16
CA ASN A 691 2.70 -23.21 4.24
C ASN A 691 1.70 -22.29 3.48
N MET A 692 0.40 -22.51 3.65
CA MET A 692 -0.66 -21.67 3.08
C MET A 692 -1.07 -20.49 3.97
N TRP A 693 -0.57 -20.42 5.21
CA TRP A 693 -0.98 -19.40 6.18
C TRP A 693 -0.15 -18.14 6.03
N SER A 694 -0.79 -17.05 5.61
CA SER A 694 -0.23 -15.71 5.71
C SER A 694 -0.49 -15.18 7.13
N ILE A 695 0.57 -15.14 7.94
CA ILE A 695 0.48 -14.72 9.34
C ILE A 695 0.51 -13.20 9.42
N VAL A 696 1.52 -12.59 8.77
CA VAL A 696 1.73 -11.15 8.67
C VAL A 696 1.67 -10.77 7.19
N SER A 697 1.03 -9.66 6.83
CA SER A 697 1.00 -9.24 5.44
C SER A 697 2.40 -8.88 4.95
N THR A 698 2.67 -9.13 3.68
CA THR A 698 3.99 -8.85 3.09
C THR A 698 4.36 -7.36 3.19
N VAL A 699 3.37 -6.46 3.13
CA VAL A 699 3.55 -5.01 3.29
C VAL A 699 3.96 -4.66 4.72
N GLN A 700 3.26 -5.20 5.73
CA GLN A 700 3.61 -5.00 7.14
C GLN A 700 5.04 -5.48 7.42
N TRP A 701 5.40 -6.65 6.88
CA TRP A 701 6.75 -7.20 7.02
C TRP A 701 7.79 -6.31 6.33
N TYR A 702 7.52 -5.81 5.12
CA TYR A 702 8.43 -4.91 4.43
C TYR A 702 8.75 -3.64 5.22
N LYS A 703 7.77 -3.03 5.90
CA LYS A 703 8.02 -1.85 6.76
C LYS A 703 9.00 -2.15 7.89
N VAL A 704 8.90 -3.33 8.49
CA VAL A 704 9.86 -3.81 9.50
C VAL A 704 11.24 -4.04 8.87
N VAL A 705 11.31 -4.67 7.70
CA VAL A 705 12.57 -4.91 6.99
C VAL A 705 13.25 -3.59 6.65
N HIS A 706 12.53 -2.65 6.04
CA HIS A 706 13.07 -1.35 5.61
C HIS A 706 13.64 -0.53 6.77
N ALA A 707 13.08 -0.67 7.98
CA ALA A 707 13.61 -0.02 9.18
C ALA A 707 14.84 -0.73 9.78
N LEU A 708 15.01 -2.03 9.55
CA LEU A 708 15.96 -2.86 10.30
C LEU A 708 17.07 -3.49 9.48
N PHE A 709 17.01 -3.49 8.14
CA PHE A 709 17.89 -4.32 7.32
C PHE A 709 19.37 -3.99 7.44
N GLU A 710 19.75 -2.73 7.66
CA GLU A 710 21.15 -2.35 7.89
C GLU A 710 21.63 -2.75 9.29
N LYS A 711 20.74 -2.78 10.28
CA LYS A 711 21.05 -3.06 11.69
C LYS A 711 21.05 -4.55 12.00
N TYR A 712 20.07 -5.29 11.47
CA TYR A 712 19.87 -6.73 11.69
C TYR A 712 19.70 -7.49 10.36
N PRO A 713 20.71 -7.48 9.48
CA PRO A 713 20.58 -8.02 8.12
C PRO A 713 20.23 -9.51 8.08
N TYR A 714 20.85 -10.33 8.94
CA TYR A 714 20.62 -11.78 8.99
C TYR A 714 19.17 -12.15 9.38
N PRO A 715 18.62 -11.68 10.51
CA PRO A 715 17.23 -11.94 10.88
C PRO A 715 16.22 -11.53 9.80
N VAL A 716 16.35 -10.29 9.28
CA VAL A 716 15.35 -9.79 8.33
C VAL A 716 15.44 -10.52 6.99
N LEU A 717 16.64 -10.90 6.54
CA LEU A 717 16.84 -11.63 5.29
C LEU A 717 16.24 -13.04 5.38
N PHE A 718 16.46 -13.73 6.50
CA PHE A 718 15.86 -15.03 6.76
C PHE A 718 14.34 -14.97 6.79
N TYR A 719 13.74 -14.08 7.59
CA TYR A 719 12.28 -14.00 7.67
C TYR A 719 11.67 -13.55 6.33
N SER A 720 12.34 -12.66 5.60
CA SER A 720 11.92 -12.29 4.25
C SER A 720 11.91 -13.46 3.29
N SER A 721 12.83 -14.42 3.41
CA SER A 721 12.84 -15.64 2.59
C SER A 721 11.59 -16.53 2.76
N THR A 722 10.74 -16.24 3.75
CA THR A 722 9.49 -16.98 4.00
C THR A 722 8.24 -16.36 3.37
N ILE A 723 8.30 -15.10 2.90
CA ILE A 723 7.13 -14.41 2.29
C ILE A 723 6.86 -14.88 0.87
N ASN A 724 5.61 -14.81 0.39
CA ASN A 724 5.27 -15.19 -0.98
C ASN A 724 4.86 -13.98 -1.86
N ASP A 725 5.75 -13.00 -2.00
CA ASP A 725 5.57 -11.88 -2.93
C ASP A 725 6.88 -11.51 -3.65
N SER A 726 6.94 -11.80 -4.95
CA SER A 726 8.16 -11.62 -5.75
C SER A 726 8.58 -10.15 -5.93
N ASN A 727 7.65 -9.19 -5.83
CA ASN A 727 8.00 -7.77 -5.94
C ASN A 727 8.67 -7.28 -4.66
N THR A 728 8.09 -7.62 -3.52
CA THR A 728 8.63 -7.28 -2.20
C THR A 728 9.97 -7.96 -1.96
N LEU A 729 10.12 -9.24 -2.32
CA LEU A 729 11.41 -9.94 -2.23
C LEU A 729 12.50 -9.25 -3.07
N ARG A 730 12.17 -8.85 -4.31
CA ARG A 730 13.10 -8.09 -5.15
C ARG A 730 13.39 -6.71 -4.56
N ARG A 731 12.40 -6.02 -4.02
CA ARG A 731 12.60 -4.72 -3.34
C ARG A 731 13.56 -4.85 -2.15
N ILE A 732 13.37 -5.85 -1.30
CA ILE A 732 14.28 -6.15 -0.17
C ILE A 732 15.68 -6.49 -0.69
N GLY A 733 15.80 -7.31 -1.74
CA GLY A 733 17.09 -7.61 -2.36
C GLY A 733 17.78 -6.36 -2.91
N GLN A 734 17.02 -5.38 -3.42
CA GLN A 734 17.53 -4.08 -3.85
C GLN A 734 17.99 -3.22 -2.68
N ASP A 735 17.23 -3.15 -1.58
CA ASP A 735 17.64 -2.41 -0.38
C ASP A 735 18.98 -2.93 0.16
N PHE A 736 19.16 -4.26 0.21
CA PHE A 736 20.45 -4.89 0.54
C PHE A 736 21.55 -4.53 -0.46
N ALA A 737 21.29 -4.65 -1.77
CA ALA A 737 22.27 -4.36 -2.82
C ALA A 737 22.72 -2.89 -2.81
N TYR A 738 21.82 -1.97 -2.44
CA TYR A 738 22.03 -0.53 -2.53
C TYR A 738 22.55 0.09 -1.23
N SER A 739 22.58 -0.65 -0.13
CA SER A 739 23.14 -0.16 1.14
C SER A 739 24.66 -0.10 1.13
N GLY A 740 25.19 1.11 1.37
CA GLY A 740 26.62 1.32 1.61
C GLY A 740 27.12 0.64 2.89
N VAL A 741 26.25 0.46 3.89
CA VAL A 741 26.58 -0.19 5.17
C VAL A 741 26.81 -1.69 4.99
N LEU A 742 25.97 -2.34 4.17
CA LEU A 742 26.00 -3.80 4.00
C LEU A 742 26.93 -4.26 2.87
N HIS A 743 27.41 -3.36 2.01
CA HIS A 743 28.14 -3.72 0.79
C HIS A 743 29.29 -4.72 1.02
N ALA A 744 30.11 -4.50 2.06
CA ALA A 744 31.23 -5.38 2.39
C ALA A 744 30.81 -6.79 2.86
N GLN A 745 29.59 -6.95 3.38
CA GLN A 745 29.05 -8.23 3.88
C GLN A 745 28.27 -9.00 2.80
N LEU A 746 27.86 -8.35 1.70
CA LEU A 746 27.08 -8.98 0.63
C LEU A 746 27.67 -10.28 0.07
N PRO A 747 29.00 -10.41 -0.15
CA PRO A 747 29.58 -11.67 -0.63
C PRO A 747 29.32 -12.85 0.30
N GLU A 748 29.30 -12.63 1.62
CA GLU A 748 28.99 -13.68 2.60
C GLU A 748 27.52 -14.12 2.51
N PHE A 749 26.58 -13.17 2.47
CA PHE A 749 25.16 -13.47 2.32
C PHE A 749 24.88 -14.28 1.05
N VAL A 750 25.47 -13.84 -0.08
CA VAL A 750 25.34 -14.51 -1.37
C VAL A 750 25.88 -15.93 -1.33
N ALA A 751 27.07 -16.14 -0.78
CA ALA A 751 27.67 -17.47 -0.67
C ALA A 751 26.82 -18.43 0.18
N ARG A 752 26.27 -17.97 1.31
CA ARG A 752 25.40 -18.76 2.19
C ARG A 752 24.10 -19.15 1.51
N MET A 753 23.42 -18.20 0.87
CA MET A 753 22.17 -18.46 0.14
C MET A 753 22.37 -19.40 -1.05
N PHE A 754 23.43 -19.21 -1.86
CA PHE A 754 23.75 -20.12 -2.96
C PHE A 754 24.10 -21.53 -2.48
N LYS A 755 24.89 -21.64 -1.40
CA LYS A 755 25.19 -22.93 -0.77
C LYS A 755 23.91 -23.64 -0.35
N LEU A 756 22.92 -22.92 0.18
CA LEU A 756 21.63 -23.49 0.56
C LEU A 756 20.86 -24.02 -0.66
N ILE A 757 20.64 -23.21 -1.70
CA ILE A 757 19.83 -23.64 -2.86
C ILE A 757 20.52 -24.64 -3.77
N THR A 758 21.86 -24.70 -3.78
CA THR A 758 22.62 -25.68 -4.57
C THR A 758 22.91 -26.97 -3.80
N ASN A 759 22.62 -27.03 -2.50
CA ASN A 759 22.73 -28.24 -1.71
C ASN A 759 21.41 -29.02 -1.77
N LYS A 760 21.50 -30.32 -2.05
CA LYS A 760 20.33 -31.20 -2.18
C LYS A 760 19.84 -31.75 -0.82
N ASP A 761 20.61 -31.53 0.25
CA ASP A 761 20.30 -31.96 1.62
C ASP A 761 20.38 -30.77 2.61
N PRO A 762 19.31 -30.35 3.32
CA PRO A 762 17.95 -30.91 3.43
C PRO A 762 16.98 -30.41 2.31
N PRO A 763 15.84 -31.11 2.08
CA PRO A 763 14.88 -30.68 1.06
C PRO A 763 14.26 -29.32 1.44
N LEU A 764 14.52 -28.31 0.63
CA LEU A 764 13.85 -27.02 0.74
C LEU A 764 12.42 -27.12 0.24
N SER A 765 11.51 -26.38 0.88
CA SER A 765 10.20 -26.14 0.29
C SER A 765 10.36 -25.42 -1.05
N TYR A 766 9.46 -25.70 -2.00
CA TYR A 766 9.44 -25.01 -3.29
C TYR A 766 9.47 -23.49 -3.10
N TRP A 767 8.62 -22.95 -2.22
CA TRP A 767 8.53 -21.52 -1.94
C TRP A 767 9.84 -20.94 -1.40
N THR A 768 10.45 -21.56 -0.40
CA THR A 768 11.73 -21.08 0.17
C THR A 768 12.82 -21.00 -0.88
N PHE A 769 12.94 -22.03 -1.73
CA PHE A 769 13.91 -22.04 -2.83
C PHE A 769 13.65 -20.88 -3.82
N HIS A 770 12.40 -20.68 -4.24
CA HIS A 770 12.03 -19.61 -5.18
C HIS A 770 12.26 -18.22 -4.58
N ASN A 771 11.97 -18.05 -3.29
CA ASN A 771 12.13 -16.78 -2.58
C ASN A 771 13.60 -16.37 -2.48
N ILE A 772 14.49 -17.32 -2.18
CA ILE A 772 15.93 -17.09 -2.17
C ILE A 772 16.44 -16.70 -3.57
N CYS A 773 15.94 -17.35 -4.63
CA CYS A 773 16.29 -16.97 -5.99
C CYS A 773 15.89 -15.52 -6.32
N HIS A 774 14.74 -15.05 -5.85
CA HIS A 774 14.31 -13.66 -6.05
C HIS A 774 15.19 -12.64 -5.30
N LEU A 775 15.59 -12.94 -4.06
CA LEU A 775 16.53 -12.10 -3.29
C LEU A 775 17.91 -12.05 -3.97
N LEU A 776 18.44 -13.22 -4.35
CA LEU A 776 19.72 -13.33 -5.05
C LEU A 776 19.72 -12.58 -6.38
N SER A 777 18.60 -12.59 -7.11
CA SER A 777 18.46 -11.90 -8.40
C SER A 777 18.68 -10.38 -8.32
N GLU A 778 18.65 -9.78 -7.12
CA GLU A 778 18.96 -8.36 -6.93
C GLU A 778 20.31 -8.18 -6.23
N ILE A 779 20.61 -8.97 -5.19
CA ILE A 779 21.84 -8.83 -4.39
C ILE A 779 23.10 -9.11 -5.22
N ILE A 780 23.09 -10.10 -6.12
CA ILE A 780 24.29 -10.44 -6.92
C ILE A 780 24.73 -9.32 -7.86
N LYS A 781 23.85 -8.35 -8.16
CA LYS A 781 24.21 -7.17 -8.97
C LYS A 781 25.25 -6.29 -8.27
N ALA A 782 25.32 -6.33 -6.94
CA ALA A 782 26.29 -5.60 -6.12
C ALA A 782 27.47 -6.47 -5.62
N VAL A 783 27.58 -7.73 -6.07
CA VAL A 783 28.64 -8.65 -5.64
C VAL A 783 29.49 -9.10 -6.83
N PRO A 784 30.84 -9.00 -6.78
CA PRO A 784 31.69 -9.45 -7.88
C PRO A 784 31.43 -10.90 -8.26
N SER A 785 31.30 -11.17 -9.56
CA SER A 785 30.91 -12.47 -10.12
C SER A 785 31.82 -13.65 -9.72
N SER A 786 33.09 -13.38 -9.40
CA SER A 786 34.02 -14.38 -8.86
C SER A 786 33.53 -15.10 -7.60
N HIS A 787 32.60 -14.52 -6.84
CA HIS A 787 32.03 -15.14 -5.63
C HIS A 787 30.88 -16.10 -5.93
N TRP A 788 30.23 -15.99 -7.10
CA TRP A 788 28.99 -16.73 -7.38
C TRP A 788 28.90 -17.46 -8.72
N ASP A 789 29.80 -17.21 -9.68
CA ASP A 789 29.78 -17.85 -11.01
C ASP A 789 29.74 -19.39 -10.94
N ALA A 790 30.47 -19.99 -10.00
CA ALA A 790 30.50 -21.44 -9.83
C ALA A 790 29.12 -22.00 -9.43
N PHE A 791 28.33 -21.24 -8.66
CA PHE A 791 26.99 -21.64 -8.27
C PHE A 791 25.99 -21.50 -9.42
N ILE A 792 26.07 -20.43 -10.22
CA ILE A 792 25.26 -20.28 -11.44
C ILE A 792 25.56 -21.40 -12.44
N LEU A 793 26.82 -21.75 -12.64
CA LEU A 793 27.20 -22.88 -13.49
C LEU A 793 26.62 -24.21 -12.99
N LYS A 794 26.58 -24.40 -11.67
CA LYS A 794 26.00 -25.60 -11.05
C LYS A 794 24.48 -25.64 -11.27
N LEU A 795 23.76 -24.55 -10.99
CA LEU A 795 22.32 -24.43 -11.25
C LEU A 795 21.99 -24.64 -12.74
N TRP A 796 22.81 -24.09 -13.64
CA TRP A 796 22.66 -24.29 -15.08
C TRP A 796 22.69 -25.78 -15.44
N LYS A 797 23.70 -26.51 -14.97
CA LYS A 797 23.92 -27.91 -15.35
C LYS A 797 22.99 -28.89 -14.64
N GLU A 798 22.70 -28.66 -13.37
CA GLU A 798 21.98 -29.63 -12.52
C GLU A 798 20.48 -29.39 -12.46
N ASP A 799 20.01 -28.14 -12.61
CA ASP A 799 18.61 -27.78 -12.40
C ASP A 799 17.95 -27.26 -13.69
N PHE A 800 18.62 -26.35 -14.41
CA PHE A 800 18.05 -25.69 -15.59
C PHE A 800 18.11 -26.57 -16.85
N LEU A 801 19.30 -26.96 -17.30
CA LEU A 801 19.50 -27.69 -18.57
C LEU A 801 18.73 -29.04 -18.62
N PRO A 802 18.68 -29.86 -17.55
CA PRO A 802 17.93 -31.12 -17.58
C PRO A 802 16.42 -30.95 -17.75
N GLN A 803 15.85 -29.81 -17.37
CA GLN A 803 14.41 -29.51 -17.41
C GLN A 803 14.07 -28.46 -18.47
N PHE A 804 14.98 -28.19 -19.41
CA PHE A 804 14.87 -27.10 -20.39
C PHE A 804 13.52 -27.08 -21.13
N ASP A 805 12.99 -28.25 -21.45
CA ASP A 805 11.72 -28.40 -22.18
C ASP A 805 10.48 -28.05 -21.34
N GLU A 806 10.58 -28.03 -20.01
CA GLU A 806 9.47 -27.71 -19.09
C GLU A 806 9.52 -26.26 -18.58
N ILE A 807 10.66 -25.58 -18.74
CA ILE A 807 10.90 -24.23 -18.22
C ILE A 807 9.98 -23.18 -18.83
N ARG A 808 9.58 -22.23 -17.98
CA ARG A 808 8.80 -21.02 -18.30
C ARG A 808 9.58 -19.78 -17.88
N GLU A 809 9.37 -18.67 -18.58
CA GLU A 809 10.00 -17.37 -18.26
C GLU A 809 9.66 -16.86 -16.84
N SER A 810 8.56 -17.35 -16.25
CA SER A 810 8.17 -17.00 -14.88
C SER A 810 9.05 -17.65 -13.80
N ASP A 811 9.81 -18.69 -14.14
CA ASP A 811 10.59 -19.51 -13.21
C ASP A 811 11.68 -18.69 -12.51
N ALA A 812 11.86 -18.90 -11.20
CA ALA A 812 12.80 -18.14 -10.40
C ALA A 812 14.27 -18.51 -10.70
N VAL A 813 14.55 -19.78 -11.03
CA VAL A 813 15.90 -20.23 -11.44
C VAL A 813 16.27 -19.61 -12.77
N TYR A 814 15.34 -19.61 -13.72
CA TYR A 814 15.53 -18.94 -15.02
C TYR A 814 15.91 -17.47 -14.84
N LYS A 815 15.13 -16.72 -14.05
CA LYS A 815 15.39 -15.30 -13.78
C LYS A 815 16.75 -15.08 -13.11
N LEU A 816 17.09 -15.90 -12.12
CA LEU A 816 18.39 -15.82 -11.44
C LEU A 816 19.55 -16.09 -12.41
N ILE A 817 19.41 -17.07 -13.31
CA ILE A 817 20.40 -17.35 -14.36
C ILE A 817 20.52 -16.15 -15.31
N CYS A 818 19.42 -15.57 -15.79
CA CYS A 818 19.47 -14.40 -16.66
C CYS A 818 20.22 -13.23 -16.00
N VAL A 819 19.97 -12.96 -14.71
CA VAL A 819 20.74 -11.94 -13.97
C VAL A 819 22.20 -12.34 -13.80
N GLY A 820 22.48 -13.61 -13.48
CA GLY A 820 23.85 -14.11 -13.39
C GLY A 820 24.61 -13.91 -14.70
N LEU A 821 24.00 -14.19 -15.85
CA LEU A 821 24.58 -14.01 -17.18
C LEU A 821 24.80 -12.53 -17.54
N SER A 822 23.95 -11.62 -17.05
CA SER A 822 24.12 -10.19 -17.27
C SER A 822 25.21 -9.58 -16.39
N CYS A 823 25.56 -10.24 -15.28
CA CYS A 823 26.57 -9.76 -14.34
C CYS A 823 27.93 -10.47 -14.49
N THR A 824 27.97 -11.68 -15.06
CA THR A 824 29.18 -12.53 -15.07
C THR A 824 30.29 -11.99 -15.96
N MET A 825 31.54 -12.14 -15.49
CA MET A 825 32.75 -11.94 -16.30
C MET A 825 33.42 -13.26 -16.68
N ASN A 826 32.80 -14.40 -16.33
CA ASN A 826 33.35 -15.72 -16.60
C ASN A 826 33.03 -16.16 -18.03
N GLU A 827 34.01 -15.96 -18.90
CA GLU A 827 33.94 -16.32 -20.32
C GLU A 827 33.70 -17.82 -20.56
N ASP A 828 34.15 -18.70 -19.65
CA ASP A 828 33.96 -20.15 -19.78
C ASP A 828 32.51 -20.54 -19.48
N LEU A 829 31.89 -19.95 -18.46
CA LEU A 829 30.45 -20.10 -18.19
C LEU A 829 29.61 -19.63 -19.38
N VAL A 830 29.92 -18.47 -19.93
CA VAL A 830 29.20 -17.92 -21.10
C VAL A 830 29.34 -18.83 -22.33
N ALA A 831 30.53 -19.35 -22.60
CA ALA A 831 30.74 -20.28 -23.71
C ALA A 831 29.96 -21.59 -23.55
N ILE A 832 29.90 -22.14 -22.33
CA ILE A 832 29.11 -23.35 -22.01
C ILE A 832 27.62 -23.10 -22.32
N VAL A 833 27.06 -22.01 -21.81
CA VAL A 833 25.65 -21.66 -22.00
C VAL A 833 25.32 -21.49 -23.48
N ILE A 834 26.17 -20.80 -24.25
CA ILE A 834 25.96 -20.65 -25.71
C ILE A 834 25.93 -22.00 -26.41
N ASN A 835 26.91 -22.87 -26.14
CA ASN A 835 27.00 -24.18 -26.79
C ASN A 835 25.77 -25.04 -26.46
N ASP A 836 25.45 -25.19 -25.18
CA ASP A 836 24.31 -25.98 -24.71
C ASP A 836 22.98 -25.48 -25.34
N CYS A 837 22.79 -24.16 -25.40
CA CYS A 837 21.63 -23.55 -26.02
C CYS A 837 21.52 -23.82 -27.52
N LEU A 838 22.63 -23.67 -28.28
CA LEU A 838 22.63 -23.91 -29.73
C LEU A 838 22.34 -25.38 -30.06
N GLU A 839 22.78 -26.31 -29.21
CA GLU A 839 22.53 -27.75 -29.38
C GLU A 839 21.06 -28.11 -29.11
N VAL A 840 20.47 -27.57 -28.03
CA VAL A 840 19.12 -27.96 -27.59
C VAL A 840 18.00 -27.26 -28.37
N VAL A 841 18.19 -25.99 -28.80
CA VAL A 841 17.10 -25.15 -29.36
C VAL A 841 16.47 -25.71 -30.63
N LYS A 842 17.24 -26.39 -31.49
CA LYS A 842 16.71 -26.98 -32.73
C LYS A 842 15.82 -28.20 -32.45
N THR A 843 16.06 -28.89 -31.33
CA THR A 843 15.32 -30.09 -30.96
C THR A 843 13.98 -29.73 -30.31
N ASN A 844 13.95 -28.74 -29.44
CA ASN A 844 12.75 -28.40 -28.67
C ASN A 844 11.95 -27.20 -29.19
N GLY A 845 12.52 -26.40 -30.10
CA GLY A 845 11.85 -25.25 -30.70
C GLY A 845 11.66 -24.04 -29.78
N LYS A 846 12.31 -23.98 -28.60
CA LYS A 846 12.18 -22.86 -27.65
C LYS A 846 13.11 -21.68 -27.97
N TYR A 847 12.98 -21.13 -29.17
CA TYR A 847 13.82 -20.01 -29.64
C TYR A 847 13.73 -18.76 -28.75
N HIS A 848 12.56 -18.47 -28.16
CA HIS A 848 12.36 -17.28 -27.33
C HIS A 848 13.20 -17.32 -26.03
N ILE A 849 13.24 -18.46 -25.33
CA ILE A 849 14.07 -18.63 -24.11
C ILE A 849 15.55 -18.46 -24.44
N VAL A 850 16.02 -19.10 -25.50
CA VAL A 850 17.44 -19.01 -25.89
C VAL A 850 17.82 -17.61 -26.35
N GLN A 851 16.91 -16.94 -27.07
CA GLN A 851 17.10 -15.56 -27.47
C GLN A 851 17.28 -14.64 -26.24
N ASP A 852 16.43 -14.82 -25.22
CA ASP A 852 16.50 -14.02 -23.99
C ASP A 852 17.77 -14.32 -23.19
N LEU A 853 18.16 -15.60 -23.07
CA LEU A 853 19.46 -15.97 -22.47
C LEU A 853 20.64 -15.30 -23.20
N PHE A 854 20.64 -15.29 -24.54
CA PHE A 854 21.70 -14.65 -25.34
C PHE A 854 21.67 -13.12 -25.23
N TYR A 855 20.49 -12.53 -25.07
CA TYR A 855 20.35 -11.10 -24.82
C TYR A 855 21.10 -10.70 -23.54
N HIS A 856 20.94 -11.49 -22.48
CA HIS A 856 21.56 -11.26 -21.18
C HIS A 856 23.06 -11.57 -21.10
N LEU A 857 23.70 -12.17 -22.11
CA LEU A 857 25.13 -12.48 -22.03
C LEU A 857 26.02 -11.22 -22.06
N ARG A 858 26.77 -10.99 -20.97
CA ARG A 858 27.71 -9.88 -20.85
C ARG A 858 28.94 -10.00 -21.76
N THR A 859 29.61 -11.16 -21.77
CA THR A 859 30.92 -11.32 -22.45
C THR A 859 30.83 -11.80 -23.91
N LYS A 860 29.74 -11.51 -24.61
CA LYS A 860 29.50 -11.96 -26.00
C LYS A 860 30.36 -11.27 -27.07
N HIS A 861 31.43 -10.58 -26.67
CA HIS A 861 32.41 -9.90 -27.55
C HIS A 861 33.81 -10.48 -27.37
N SER A 862 33.96 -11.42 -26.44
CA SER A 862 35.24 -12.02 -26.11
C SER A 862 35.75 -12.91 -27.24
N ARG A 863 37.03 -12.73 -27.58
CA ARG A 863 37.77 -13.62 -28.49
C ARG A 863 37.89 -15.04 -27.92
N LYS A 864 37.98 -15.19 -26.59
CA LYS A 864 38.02 -16.50 -25.94
C LYS A 864 36.69 -17.23 -26.13
N VAL A 865 35.57 -16.54 -25.88
CA VAL A 865 34.22 -17.08 -26.13
C VAL A 865 34.05 -17.46 -27.60
N SER A 866 34.36 -16.55 -28.53
CA SER A 866 34.27 -16.82 -29.99
C SER A 866 35.08 -18.05 -30.41
N THR A 867 36.25 -18.27 -29.80
CA THR A 867 37.09 -19.44 -30.08
C THR A 867 36.47 -20.73 -29.53
N ALA A 868 35.93 -20.69 -28.30
CA ALA A 868 35.34 -21.85 -27.63
C ALA A 868 34.05 -22.34 -28.31
N ILE A 869 33.19 -21.44 -28.77
CA ILE A 869 31.89 -21.80 -29.38
C ILE A 869 31.99 -22.15 -30.88
N LYS A 870 33.14 -21.89 -31.51
CA LYS A 870 33.32 -21.98 -32.97
C LYS A 870 32.85 -23.31 -33.58
N PRO A 871 33.15 -24.50 -33.00
CA PRO A 871 32.73 -25.77 -33.58
C PRO A 871 31.20 -25.92 -33.66
N VAL A 872 30.53 -25.72 -32.52
CA VAL A 872 29.06 -25.83 -32.39
C VAL A 872 28.36 -24.79 -33.25
N LEU A 873 28.84 -23.54 -33.23
CA LEU A 873 28.29 -22.45 -34.04
C LEU A 873 28.40 -22.73 -35.54
N THR A 874 29.53 -23.24 -36.01
CA THR A 874 29.70 -23.59 -37.43
C THR A 874 28.76 -24.72 -37.85
N GLU A 875 28.57 -25.74 -36.99
CA GLU A 875 27.60 -26.79 -37.24
C GLU A 875 26.16 -26.23 -37.30
N TYR A 876 25.79 -25.37 -36.35
CA TYR A 876 24.48 -24.73 -36.31
C TYR A 876 24.19 -23.92 -37.59
N ILE A 877 25.13 -23.08 -38.02
CA ILE A 877 25.02 -22.26 -39.25
C ILE A 877 24.79 -23.16 -40.48
N SER A 878 25.47 -24.30 -40.56
CA SER A 878 25.33 -25.23 -41.70
C SER A 878 23.89 -25.75 -41.85
N LYS A 879 23.20 -25.92 -40.72
CA LYS A 879 21.84 -26.47 -40.57
C LYS A 879 20.76 -25.39 -40.50
N MET A 880 21.07 -24.12 -40.76
CA MET A 880 20.06 -23.05 -40.75
C MET A 880 19.01 -23.23 -41.85
N ASP A 881 17.75 -23.14 -41.46
CA ASP A 881 16.57 -23.34 -42.31
C ASP A 881 15.33 -22.54 -41.85
N ASN A 882 15.41 -21.82 -40.73
CA ASN A 882 14.30 -21.07 -40.15
C ASN A 882 14.65 -19.58 -39.96
N GLY A 883 13.67 -18.68 -40.12
CA GLY A 883 13.80 -17.25 -39.81
C GLY A 883 14.23 -16.96 -38.37
N ASN A 884 13.83 -17.80 -37.40
CA ASN A 884 14.24 -17.66 -36.00
C ASN A 884 15.75 -17.87 -35.79
N ASP A 885 16.41 -18.66 -36.65
CA ASP A 885 17.86 -18.86 -36.58
C ASP A 885 18.61 -17.53 -36.77
N PHE A 886 18.10 -16.65 -37.65
CA PHE A 886 18.70 -15.34 -37.92
C PHE A 886 18.54 -14.37 -36.75
N ILE A 887 17.39 -14.42 -36.07
CA ILE A 887 17.13 -13.61 -34.87
C ILE A 887 18.06 -14.05 -33.74
N LEU A 888 18.19 -15.37 -33.55
CA LEU A 888 19.04 -15.96 -32.53
C LEU A 888 20.50 -15.58 -32.75
N LEU A 889 21.03 -15.80 -33.96
CA LEU A 889 22.41 -15.42 -34.30
C LEU A 889 22.62 -13.91 -34.30
N GLY A 890 21.58 -13.11 -34.54
CA GLY A 890 21.61 -11.66 -34.37
C GLY A 890 22.04 -11.23 -32.97
N ASN A 891 21.70 -11.98 -31.92
CA ASN A 891 22.15 -11.71 -30.55
C ASN A 891 23.62 -12.09 -30.30
N LEU A 892 24.21 -12.90 -31.17
CA LEU A 892 25.61 -13.35 -31.11
C LEU A 892 26.51 -12.66 -32.16
N TYR A 893 26.04 -11.59 -32.82
CA TYR A 893 26.73 -11.00 -33.97
C TYR A 893 28.20 -10.62 -33.71
N ARG A 894 28.55 -10.20 -32.49
CA ARG A 894 29.92 -9.78 -32.12
C ARG A 894 30.89 -10.96 -31.89
N VAL A 895 30.42 -12.21 -31.71
CA VAL A 895 31.28 -13.41 -31.66
C VAL A 895 31.35 -14.17 -33.00
N ILE A 896 30.55 -13.78 -33.99
CA ILE A 896 30.53 -14.38 -35.34
C ILE A 896 31.69 -13.80 -36.17
N ASN A 897 32.53 -14.68 -36.74
CA ASN A 897 33.65 -14.23 -37.57
C ASN A 897 33.24 -13.95 -39.03
N LYS A 898 34.12 -13.28 -39.78
CA LYS A 898 33.87 -12.89 -41.19
C LYS A 898 33.52 -14.05 -42.12
N SER A 899 34.04 -15.27 -41.89
CA SER A 899 33.70 -16.44 -42.72
C SER A 899 32.29 -16.92 -42.43
N GLN A 900 31.98 -17.10 -41.15
CA GLN A 900 30.65 -17.51 -40.67
C GLN A 900 29.58 -16.51 -41.10
N TYR A 901 29.86 -15.21 -41.00
CA TYR A 901 28.99 -14.15 -41.47
C TYR A 901 28.62 -14.32 -42.97
N LYS A 902 29.62 -14.62 -43.82
CA LYS A 902 29.37 -14.90 -45.24
C LYS A 902 28.56 -16.16 -45.45
N ASP A 903 28.76 -17.18 -44.63
CA ASP A 903 28.01 -18.44 -44.73
C ASP A 903 26.54 -18.27 -44.32
N ILE A 904 26.25 -17.41 -43.33
CA ILE A 904 24.89 -16.99 -42.97
C ILE A 904 24.24 -16.22 -44.14
N ALA A 905 24.93 -15.25 -44.72
CA ALA A 905 24.41 -14.46 -45.83
C ALA A 905 23.99 -15.33 -47.03
N LYS A 906 24.76 -16.38 -47.36
CA LYS A 906 24.43 -17.33 -48.45
C LYS A 906 23.11 -18.09 -48.24
N LYS A 907 22.60 -18.19 -47.00
CA LYS A 907 21.34 -18.89 -46.69
C LYS A 907 20.10 -18.04 -46.93
N ILE A 908 20.25 -16.71 -46.95
CA ILE A 908 19.14 -15.74 -47.04
C ILE A 908 18.26 -15.95 -48.29
N PRO A 909 18.81 -16.11 -49.51
CA PRO A 909 17.97 -16.25 -50.71
C PRO A 909 17.01 -17.44 -50.65
N ALA A 910 17.50 -18.60 -50.21
CA ALA A 910 16.69 -19.81 -50.10
C ALA A 910 15.57 -19.66 -49.06
N LEU A 911 15.85 -18.97 -47.95
CA LEU A 911 14.87 -18.70 -46.91
C LEU A 911 13.75 -17.78 -47.41
N ILE A 912 14.11 -16.64 -48.04
CA ILE A 912 13.14 -15.67 -48.56
C ILE A 912 12.23 -16.32 -49.59
N SER A 913 12.78 -17.16 -50.48
CA SER A 913 11.97 -17.89 -51.46
C SER A 913 10.98 -18.88 -50.85
N TYR A 914 11.29 -19.45 -49.68
CA TYR A 914 10.44 -20.46 -49.03
C TYR A 914 9.43 -19.86 -48.02
N LEU A 915 9.83 -18.88 -47.22
CA LEU A 915 9.05 -18.35 -46.08
C LEU A 915 8.60 -16.89 -46.26
N GLY A 916 9.14 -16.16 -47.25
CA GLY A 916 8.98 -14.71 -47.36
C GLY A 916 9.69 -13.93 -46.25
N ILE A 917 9.45 -12.62 -46.20
CA ILE A 917 9.95 -11.74 -45.13
C ILE A 917 8.91 -11.64 -44.01
N LYS A 918 9.38 -11.66 -42.76
CA LYS A 918 8.58 -11.41 -41.56
C LYS A 918 9.16 -10.24 -40.79
N THR A 919 8.32 -9.50 -40.08
CA THR A 919 8.72 -8.38 -39.21
C THR A 919 9.77 -8.82 -38.18
N SER A 920 9.64 -10.02 -37.61
CA SER A 920 10.57 -10.50 -36.57
C SER A 920 11.99 -10.78 -37.06
N SER A 921 12.19 -11.12 -38.34
CA SER A 921 13.51 -11.52 -38.88
C SER A 921 14.18 -10.44 -39.73
N VAL A 922 13.48 -9.35 -40.06
CA VAL A 922 13.96 -8.34 -41.02
C VAL A 922 15.30 -7.71 -40.63
N ASN A 923 15.49 -7.35 -39.37
CA ASN A 923 16.72 -6.74 -38.88
C ASN A 923 17.91 -7.68 -39.09
N GLY A 924 17.75 -8.96 -38.76
CA GLY A 924 18.79 -9.97 -38.97
C GLY A 924 19.10 -10.19 -40.46
N LEU A 925 18.06 -10.28 -41.30
CA LEU A 925 18.23 -10.46 -42.75
C LEU A 925 19.00 -9.30 -43.38
N VAL A 926 18.60 -8.05 -43.09
CA VAL A 926 19.28 -6.85 -43.58
C VAL A 926 20.72 -6.78 -43.04
N TYR A 927 20.89 -7.03 -41.74
CA TYR A 927 22.19 -7.01 -41.09
C TYR A 927 23.19 -7.96 -41.75
N TYR A 928 22.81 -9.21 -42.05
CA TYR A 928 23.69 -10.20 -42.68
C TYR A 928 23.82 -10.02 -44.20
N ALA A 929 22.80 -9.48 -44.87
CA ALA A 929 22.84 -9.23 -46.31
C ALA A 929 23.76 -8.08 -46.71
N LYS A 930 24.00 -7.11 -45.81
CA LYS A 930 24.79 -5.88 -46.06
C LYS A 930 26.12 -6.11 -46.78
N SER A 931 26.83 -7.20 -46.49
CA SER A 931 28.15 -7.47 -47.09
C SER A 931 28.12 -8.03 -48.51
N ASP A 932 26.97 -8.52 -48.98
CA ASP A 932 26.81 -9.11 -50.31
C ASP A 932 25.70 -8.39 -51.09
N LYS A 933 26.12 -7.56 -52.05
CA LYS A 933 25.19 -6.73 -52.86
C LYS A 933 24.09 -7.55 -53.54
N LYS A 934 24.38 -8.79 -53.96
CA LYS A 934 23.36 -9.65 -54.60
C LYS A 934 22.30 -10.09 -53.60
N THR A 935 22.72 -10.56 -52.42
CA THR A 935 21.79 -10.94 -51.35
C THR A 935 21.02 -9.73 -50.83
N LEU A 936 21.66 -8.57 -50.67
CA LEU A 936 21.00 -7.34 -50.25
C LEU A 936 19.91 -6.90 -51.25
N ALA A 937 20.18 -6.98 -52.55
CA ALA A 937 19.17 -6.71 -53.58
C ALA A 937 17.96 -7.64 -53.49
N ILE A 938 18.18 -8.93 -53.15
CA ILE A 938 17.07 -9.89 -52.93
C ILE A 938 16.23 -9.47 -51.71
N VAL A 939 16.87 -9.05 -50.62
CA VAL A 939 16.17 -8.54 -49.43
C VAL A 939 15.37 -7.28 -49.76
N LYS A 940 15.96 -6.31 -50.49
CA LYS A 940 15.28 -5.08 -50.92
C LYS A 940 14.04 -5.39 -51.76
N ASN A 941 14.18 -6.24 -52.79
CA ASN A 941 13.05 -6.62 -53.62
C ASN A 941 11.94 -7.29 -52.80
N ALA A 942 12.30 -8.20 -51.88
CA ALA A 942 11.32 -8.85 -51.03
C ALA A 942 10.64 -7.89 -50.03
N LEU A 943 11.32 -6.82 -49.58
CA LEU A 943 10.72 -5.75 -48.78
C LEU A 943 9.75 -4.90 -49.60
N LEU A 944 10.15 -4.51 -50.82
CA LEU A 944 9.33 -3.77 -51.77
C LEU A 944 8.09 -4.57 -52.18
N ASP A 945 8.17 -5.90 -52.26
CA ASP A 945 7.04 -6.79 -52.56
C ASP A 945 6.18 -7.12 -51.33
N SER A 946 6.69 -6.88 -50.12
CA SER A 946 6.02 -7.28 -48.88
C SER A 946 4.70 -6.52 -48.65
N GLY A 947 3.68 -7.27 -48.22
CA GLY A 947 2.41 -6.71 -47.74
C GLY A 947 2.49 -6.16 -46.31
N LEU A 948 3.58 -6.46 -45.58
CA LEU A 948 3.79 -5.99 -44.21
C LEU A 948 4.33 -4.54 -44.16
N LEU A 949 4.74 -3.99 -45.31
CA LEU A 949 5.23 -2.62 -45.39
C LEU A 949 4.05 -1.66 -45.13
N TRP A 950 4.10 -0.93 -44.01
CA TRP A 950 3.02 -0.06 -43.52
C TRP A 950 1.70 -0.78 -43.19
N GLU A 951 1.71 -2.07 -42.87
CA GLU A 951 0.47 -2.80 -42.54
C GLU A 951 -0.19 -2.25 -41.27
N ASN A 952 -1.40 -1.71 -41.44
CA ASN A 952 -2.17 -1.07 -40.38
C ASN A 952 -3.21 -1.99 -39.72
N GLY A 953 -3.29 -3.26 -40.09
CA GLY A 953 -4.20 -4.24 -39.47
C GLY A 953 -5.69 -4.04 -39.79
N ILE A 954 -6.05 -3.10 -40.67
CA ILE A 954 -7.43 -2.86 -41.12
C ILE A 954 -7.76 -3.78 -42.29
N ARG A 955 -8.70 -4.70 -42.09
CA ARG A 955 -9.13 -5.65 -43.13
C ARG A 955 -10.26 -5.07 -43.99
N LYS A 956 -10.43 -5.62 -45.19
CA LYS A 956 -11.44 -5.18 -46.18
C LYS A 956 -12.88 -5.35 -45.70
N ASP A 957 -13.12 -6.28 -44.77
CA ASP A 957 -14.42 -6.53 -44.14
C ASP A 957 -14.71 -5.57 -42.98
N GLY A 958 -13.80 -4.64 -42.68
CA GLY A 958 -13.91 -3.71 -41.56
C GLY A 958 -13.55 -4.33 -40.21
N SER A 959 -12.97 -5.54 -40.16
CA SER A 959 -12.40 -6.12 -38.95
C SER A 959 -10.95 -5.65 -38.71
N PHE A 960 -10.47 -5.77 -37.47
CA PHE A 960 -9.18 -5.23 -37.02
C PHE A 960 -8.30 -6.30 -36.41
N VAL A 961 -7.01 -6.20 -36.69
CA VAL A 961 -5.93 -6.85 -35.95
C VAL A 961 -4.88 -5.79 -35.60
N ARG A 962 -4.00 -6.10 -34.65
CA ARG A 962 -2.88 -5.22 -34.27
C ARG A 962 -2.00 -4.90 -35.48
N ALA A 963 -1.54 -3.65 -35.60
CA ALA A 963 -0.63 -3.26 -36.68
C ALA A 963 0.69 -4.05 -36.58
N GLY A 964 1.03 -4.75 -37.66
CA GLY A 964 2.16 -5.70 -37.74
C GLY A 964 3.28 -5.25 -38.68
N TYR A 965 3.43 -3.94 -38.87
CA TYR A 965 4.26 -3.35 -39.91
C TYR A 965 5.77 -3.61 -39.74
N ILE A 966 6.52 -3.50 -40.85
CA ILE A 966 7.99 -3.51 -40.84
C ILE A 966 8.52 -2.09 -40.58
N PRO A 967 9.25 -1.85 -39.48
CA PRO A 967 9.89 -0.55 -39.22
C PRO A 967 11.13 -0.41 -40.11
N ILE A 968 10.99 0.34 -41.21
CA ILE A 968 12.04 0.44 -42.22
C ILE A 968 12.96 1.65 -42.04
N VAL A 969 12.56 2.65 -41.23
CA VAL A 969 13.32 3.89 -41.06
C VAL A 969 14.68 3.60 -40.43
N ASP A 970 14.73 2.74 -39.42
CA ASP A 970 15.99 2.34 -38.76
C ASP A 970 16.91 1.52 -39.67
N LEU A 971 16.40 1.00 -40.79
CA LEU A 971 17.14 0.18 -41.75
C LEU A 971 17.63 0.99 -42.96
N ASP A 972 17.17 2.24 -43.10
CA ASP A 972 17.33 3.06 -44.29
C ASP A 972 18.81 3.27 -44.67
N ASP A 973 19.63 3.62 -43.66
CA ASP A 973 21.09 3.79 -43.79
C ASP A 973 21.81 2.54 -44.32
N THR A 974 21.24 1.34 -44.12
CA THR A 974 21.83 0.09 -44.61
C THR A 974 21.27 -0.35 -45.96
N LEU A 975 20.03 0.03 -46.27
CA LEU A 975 19.34 -0.37 -47.49
C LEU A 975 19.71 0.50 -48.69
N GLU A 976 20.10 1.77 -48.47
CA GLU A 976 20.51 2.74 -49.49
C GLU A 976 19.50 2.76 -50.66
N TRP A 977 18.32 3.32 -50.43
CA TRP A 977 17.24 3.34 -51.41
C TRP A 977 17.57 4.24 -52.63
N THR A 978 17.14 3.81 -53.81
CA THR A 978 17.07 4.70 -54.98
C THR A 978 15.82 5.58 -54.89
N VAL A 979 15.79 6.69 -55.60
CA VAL A 979 14.61 7.58 -55.66
C VAL A 979 13.35 6.81 -56.09
N GLU A 980 13.47 5.92 -57.09
CA GLU A 980 12.35 5.08 -57.56
C GLU A 980 11.84 4.11 -56.47
N GLU A 981 12.75 3.55 -55.67
CA GLU A 981 12.39 2.69 -54.55
C GLU A 981 11.72 3.48 -53.42
N VAL A 982 12.23 4.67 -53.09
CA VAL A 982 11.60 5.58 -52.11
C VAL A 982 10.17 5.92 -52.52
N HIS A 983 9.94 6.21 -53.80
CA HIS A 983 8.59 6.44 -54.33
C HIS A 983 7.69 5.22 -54.15
N THR A 984 8.20 4.03 -54.41
CA THR A 984 7.45 2.78 -54.25
C THR A 984 7.06 2.53 -52.79
N VAL A 985 7.98 2.80 -51.86
CA VAL A 985 7.74 2.70 -50.42
C VAL A 985 6.71 3.74 -49.96
N TYR A 986 6.81 4.98 -50.47
CA TYR A 986 5.88 6.06 -50.17
C TYR A 986 4.47 5.78 -50.72
N ASP A 987 4.33 5.24 -51.93
CA ASP A 987 3.02 4.96 -52.50
C ASP A 987 2.23 3.94 -51.65
N LYS A 988 2.93 2.97 -51.04
CA LYS A 988 2.35 2.05 -50.04
C LYS A 988 2.02 2.75 -48.73
N LEU A 989 2.90 3.64 -48.25
CA LEU A 989 2.66 4.46 -47.05
C LEU A 989 1.38 5.28 -47.22
N GLU A 990 1.27 6.02 -48.33
CA GLU A 990 0.13 6.88 -48.63
C GLU A 990 -1.17 6.08 -48.68
N ALA A 991 -1.16 4.91 -49.35
CA ALA A 991 -2.32 4.02 -49.39
C ALA A 991 -2.76 3.56 -47.99
N SER A 992 -1.80 3.15 -47.14
CA SER A 992 -2.06 2.75 -45.77
C SER A 992 -2.58 3.91 -44.91
N ALA A 993 -1.89 5.06 -44.96
CA ALA A 993 -2.25 6.27 -44.22
C ALA A 993 -3.67 6.77 -44.58
N LYS A 994 -4.03 6.79 -45.88
CA LYS A 994 -5.39 7.15 -46.33
C LYS A 994 -6.47 6.23 -45.76
N THR A 995 -6.17 4.95 -45.54
CA THR A 995 -7.14 4.04 -44.88
C THR A 995 -7.23 4.26 -43.38
N LEU A 996 -6.10 4.55 -42.73
CA LEU A 996 -6.00 4.83 -41.30
C LEU A 996 -6.71 6.15 -40.92
N LEU A 997 -6.46 7.23 -41.68
CA LEU A 997 -6.97 8.59 -41.41
C LEU A 997 -8.48 8.74 -41.60
N LYS A 998 -9.15 7.82 -42.32
CA LYS A 998 -10.62 7.83 -42.49
C LYS A 998 -11.39 7.57 -41.19
N ARG A 999 -10.73 7.18 -40.10
CA ARG A 999 -11.34 6.97 -38.78
C ARG A 999 -11.05 8.15 -37.84
N ILE A 1000 -12.12 8.86 -37.47
CA ILE A 1000 -12.11 9.95 -36.49
C ILE A 1000 -12.92 9.48 -35.28
N LYS A 1001 -12.28 8.83 -34.29
CA LYS A 1001 -12.87 8.74 -32.95
C LYS A 1001 -11.89 8.89 -31.79
N GLY A 1002 -10.59 8.64 -31.95
CA GLY A 1002 -9.63 8.78 -30.83
C GLY A 1002 -10.11 8.01 -29.60
N ASP A 1003 -10.78 6.87 -29.80
CA ASP A 1003 -11.22 6.02 -28.72
C ASP A 1003 -10.02 5.17 -28.24
N GLY A 1004 -10.03 4.77 -26.97
CA GLY A 1004 -8.93 3.98 -26.39
C GLY A 1004 -8.60 2.67 -27.15
N PHE A 1005 -9.46 2.25 -28.09
CA PHE A 1005 -9.22 1.11 -28.98
C PHE A 1005 -8.08 1.34 -29.97
N GLU A 1006 -7.89 2.56 -30.48
CA GLU A 1006 -6.79 2.86 -31.41
C GLU A 1006 -5.42 2.77 -30.72
N ARG A 1007 -5.33 3.16 -29.43
CA ARG A 1007 -4.14 2.97 -28.59
C ARG A 1007 -3.83 1.49 -28.34
N ILE A 1008 -4.85 0.65 -28.14
CA ILE A 1008 -4.67 -0.82 -27.98
C ILE A 1008 -4.07 -1.45 -29.25
N MET A 1009 -4.33 -0.89 -30.44
CA MET A 1009 -3.82 -1.40 -31.71
C MET A 1009 -2.41 -0.90 -32.07
N ARG A 1010 -1.81 -0.05 -31.23
CA ARG A 1010 -0.52 0.62 -31.43
C ARG A 1010 -0.39 1.40 -32.74
N TYR A 1011 -1.41 2.19 -33.08
CA TYR A 1011 -1.35 3.05 -34.26
C TYR A 1011 -0.40 4.24 -34.09
N GLU A 1012 -0.13 4.66 -32.86
CA GLU A 1012 0.86 5.69 -32.54
C GLU A 1012 2.24 5.36 -33.10
N ASP A 1013 2.75 4.14 -32.89
CA ASP A 1013 4.04 3.69 -33.41
C ASP A 1013 4.09 3.76 -34.93
N LEU A 1014 3.02 3.29 -35.59
CA LEU A 1014 2.94 3.25 -37.06
C LEU A 1014 2.89 4.66 -37.65
N VAL A 1015 2.03 5.52 -37.11
CA VAL A 1015 1.90 6.92 -37.58
C VAL A 1015 3.22 7.66 -37.40
N TYR A 1016 3.89 7.44 -36.28
CA TYR A 1016 5.18 8.07 -36.01
C TYR A 1016 6.28 7.57 -36.97
N GLU A 1017 6.35 6.27 -37.24
CA GLU A 1017 7.27 5.72 -38.23
C GLU A 1017 7.00 6.29 -39.64
N MET A 1018 5.72 6.44 -40.03
CA MET A 1018 5.35 7.06 -41.30
C MET A 1018 5.84 8.51 -41.41
N MET A 1019 5.65 9.30 -40.36
CA MET A 1019 6.12 10.69 -40.31
C MET A 1019 7.65 10.76 -40.42
N LYS A 1020 8.38 9.91 -39.69
CA LYS A 1020 9.84 9.81 -39.76
C LYS A 1020 10.33 9.49 -41.17
N PHE A 1021 9.68 8.54 -41.85
CA PHE A 1021 10.04 8.20 -43.23
C PHE A 1021 9.87 9.38 -44.18
N ILE A 1022 8.74 10.10 -44.08
CA ILE A 1022 8.49 11.30 -44.91
C ILE A 1022 9.57 12.36 -44.65
N ASP A 1023 9.91 12.61 -43.38
CA ASP A 1023 10.91 13.62 -43.05
C ASP A 1023 12.33 13.24 -43.51
N LEU A 1024 12.69 11.95 -43.41
CA LEU A 1024 13.98 11.44 -43.87
C LEU A 1024 14.15 11.61 -45.40
N HIS A 1025 13.09 11.35 -46.17
CA HIS A 1025 13.09 11.33 -47.64
C HIS A 1025 12.40 12.54 -48.28
N ARG A 1026 12.29 13.66 -47.55
CA ARG A 1026 11.54 14.83 -48.00
C ARG A 1026 12.08 15.45 -49.30
N ARG A 1027 13.39 15.29 -49.58
CA ARG A 1027 14.01 15.79 -50.82
C ARG A 1027 13.62 14.93 -52.01
N GLU A 1028 13.70 13.62 -51.82
CA GLU A 1028 13.36 12.59 -52.79
C GLU A 1028 11.86 12.64 -53.13
N LEU A 1029 11.01 12.99 -52.17
CA LEU A 1029 9.55 13.08 -52.31
C LEU A 1029 9.04 14.47 -52.73
N SER A 1030 9.93 15.40 -53.10
CA SER A 1030 9.56 16.81 -53.35
C SER A 1030 8.60 17.03 -54.54
N ASP A 1031 8.48 16.05 -55.44
CA ASP A 1031 7.56 16.05 -56.58
C ASP A 1031 6.18 15.43 -56.28
N LYS A 1032 5.97 14.84 -55.10
CA LYS A 1032 4.70 14.24 -54.70
C LYS A 1032 3.67 15.32 -54.29
N GLU A 1033 2.61 15.46 -55.09
CA GLU A 1033 1.50 16.35 -54.76
C GLU A 1033 0.79 15.94 -53.46
N GLY A 1034 0.55 16.89 -52.57
CA GLY A 1034 -0.20 16.68 -51.32
C GLY A 1034 0.61 16.11 -50.14
N LEU A 1035 1.94 15.98 -50.27
CA LEU A 1035 2.82 15.46 -49.21
C LEU A 1035 2.63 16.18 -47.87
N ASP A 1036 2.64 17.52 -47.86
CA ASP A 1036 2.47 18.31 -46.64
C ASP A 1036 1.07 18.16 -46.02
N ILE A 1037 0.03 17.97 -46.84
CA ILE A 1037 -1.35 17.74 -46.36
C ILE A 1037 -1.42 16.39 -45.65
N LEU A 1038 -0.83 15.34 -46.23
CA LEU A 1038 -0.76 14.03 -45.62
C LEU A 1038 0.02 14.06 -44.31
N TYR A 1039 1.18 14.72 -44.30
CA TYR A 1039 2.02 14.87 -43.12
C TYR A 1039 1.26 15.54 -41.98
N ASN A 1040 0.61 16.69 -42.23
CA ASN A 1040 -0.18 17.39 -41.22
C ASN A 1040 -1.35 16.54 -40.70
N SER A 1041 -1.99 15.76 -41.57
CA SER A 1041 -3.08 14.86 -41.16
C SER A 1041 -2.57 13.72 -40.26
N LEU A 1042 -1.38 13.18 -40.55
CA LEU A 1042 -0.72 12.18 -39.70
C LEU A 1042 -0.30 12.79 -38.36
N GLU A 1043 0.21 14.02 -38.35
CA GLU A 1043 0.57 14.73 -37.13
C GLU A 1043 -0.65 14.98 -36.23
N GLU A 1044 -1.77 15.45 -36.79
CA GLU A 1044 -3.04 15.60 -36.05
C GLU A 1044 -3.53 14.26 -35.49
N LYS A 1045 -3.42 13.19 -36.29
CA LYS A 1045 -3.77 11.84 -35.82
C LYS A 1045 -2.85 11.37 -34.69
N TYR A 1046 -1.55 11.63 -34.77
CA TYR A 1046 -0.60 11.29 -33.72
C TYR A 1046 -0.90 12.03 -32.41
N LYS A 1047 -1.23 13.33 -32.48
CA LYS A 1047 -1.67 14.13 -31.32
C LYS A 1047 -2.97 13.61 -30.70
N LEU A 1048 -3.90 13.07 -31.50
CA LEU A 1048 -5.11 12.41 -30.98
C LEU A 1048 -4.82 11.06 -30.32
N LEU A 1049 -3.80 10.33 -30.79
CA LEU A 1049 -3.44 9.00 -30.29
C LEU A 1049 -2.59 9.07 -29.01
N THR A 1050 -1.93 10.20 -28.75
CA THR A 1050 -1.05 10.41 -27.61
C THR A 1050 -1.66 11.42 -26.61
N ASP A 1051 -1.16 11.47 -25.38
CA ASP A 1051 -1.54 12.53 -24.42
C ASP A 1051 -0.73 13.83 -24.63
N TYR A 1052 0.08 13.87 -25.70
CA TYR A 1052 0.97 14.98 -26.02
C TYR A 1052 0.19 16.21 -26.49
N MET A 1053 0.47 17.38 -25.88
CA MET A 1053 -0.12 18.66 -26.31
C MET A 1053 0.87 19.46 -27.16
N GLU A 1054 1.82 20.13 -26.51
CA GLU A 1054 2.82 21.00 -27.12
C GLU A 1054 4.08 20.96 -26.26
N LEU A 1055 5.25 21.08 -26.89
CA LEU A 1055 6.55 20.95 -26.23
C LEU A 1055 6.69 21.88 -25.00
N ASP A 1056 6.22 23.13 -25.11
CA ASP A 1056 6.26 24.13 -24.03
C ASP A 1056 5.41 23.77 -22.81
N LYS A 1057 4.37 22.93 -22.97
CA LYS A 1057 3.49 22.49 -21.89
C LYS A 1057 3.91 21.14 -21.35
N SER A 1058 4.18 20.19 -22.24
CA SER A 1058 4.46 18.80 -21.88
C SER A 1058 5.80 18.62 -21.17
N ILE A 1059 6.79 19.50 -21.39
CA ILE A 1059 8.09 19.45 -20.69
C ILE A 1059 7.95 19.70 -19.17
N PHE A 1060 6.90 20.39 -18.73
CA PHE A 1060 6.58 20.66 -17.33
C PHE A 1060 5.55 19.69 -16.74
N SER A 1061 5.04 18.74 -17.52
CA SER A 1061 4.02 17.81 -17.07
C SER A 1061 4.50 16.88 -15.96
N ASP A 1062 3.60 16.47 -15.07
CA ASP A 1062 3.81 15.40 -14.08
C ASP A 1062 3.28 14.05 -14.57
N ILE A 1063 2.83 13.98 -15.83
CA ILE A 1063 2.36 12.74 -16.47
C ILE A 1063 3.51 12.11 -17.26
N ASN A 1064 3.91 10.89 -16.87
CA ASN A 1064 5.06 10.20 -17.43
C ASN A 1064 5.00 10.07 -18.97
N SER A 1065 3.83 9.69 -19.52
CA SER A 1065 3.62 9.52 -20.97
C SER A 1065 3.75 10.82 -21.77
N GLU A 1066 3.31 11.96 -21.21
CA GLU A 1066 3.44 13.26 -21.86
C GLU A 1066 4.91 13.69 -21.97
N VAL A 1067 5.68 13.46 -20.90
CA VAL A 1067 7.12 13.79 -20.87
C VAL A 1067 7.89 12.88 -21.83
N GLU A 1068 7.58 11.58 -21.90
CA GLU A 1068 8.23 10.66 -22.85
C GLU A 1068 8.02 11.10 -24.30
N ALA A 1069 6.77 11.39 -24.70
CA ALA A 1069 6.46 11.90 -26.04
C ALA A 1069 7.15 13.25 -26.32
N CYS A 1070 7.21 14.14 -25.32
CA CYS A 1070 7.91 15.41 -25.42
C CYS A 1070 9.42 15.25 -25.67
N LEU A 1071 10.08 14.28 -25.02
CA LEU A 1071 11.50 14.01 -25.20
C LEU A 1071 11.78 13.47 -26.61
N GLU A 1072 10.89 12.65 -27.17
CA GLU A 1072 11.00 12.16 -28.55
C GLU A 1072 10.86 13.28 -29.59
N ASP A 1073 9.88 14.18 -29.43
CA ASP A 1073 9.73 15.36 -30.29
C ASP A 1073 10.96 16.29 -30.18
N LEU A 1074 11.46 16.51 -28.96
CA LEU A 1074 12.67 17.30 -28.75
C LEU A 1074 13.90 16.66 -29.42
N ALA A 1075 14.06 15.33 -29.32
CA ALA A 1075 15.12 14.58 -30.00
C ALA A 1075 15.10 14.81 -31.52
N ALA A 1076 13.92 14.71 -32.13
CA ALA A 1076 13.73 14.90 -33.56
C ALA A 1076 14.06 16.34 -34.00
N LYS A 1077 13.59 17.35 -33.25
CA LYS A 1077 13.92 18.76 -33.50
C LYS A 1077 15.41 19.05 -33.37
N VAL A 1078 16.05 18.55 -32.32
CA VAL A 1078 17.51 18.70 -32.12
C VAL A 1078 18.29 18.07 -33.29
N LYS A 1079 17.89 16.88 -33.77
CA LYS A 1079 18.52 16.23 -34.92
C LYS A 1079 18.38 17.04 -36.21
N LYS A 1080 17.26 17.74 -36.39
CA LYS A 1080 16.95 18.53 -37.60
C LYS A 1080 17.55 19.93 -37.59
N GLU A 1081 17.39 20.66 -36.49
CA GLU A 1081 17.68 22.09 -36.38
C GLU A 1081 19.02 22.36 -35.69
N GLY A 1082 19.59 21.34 -35.05
CA GLY A 1082 20.77 21.46 -34.21
C GLY A 1082 20.43 21.80 -32.78
N ILE A 1083 21.36 21.47 -31.88
CA ILE A 1083 21.12 21.56 -30.44
C ILE A 1083 21.14 22.98 -29.88
N TYR A 1084 21.94 23.85 -30.48
CA TYR A 1084 22.06 25.26 -30.06
C TYR A 1084 20.73 26.02 -30.21
N CYS A 1085 19.93 25.69 -31.23
CA CYS A 1085 18.59 26.25 -31.45
C CYS A 1085 17.59 25.83 -30.35
N ASN A 1086 17.87 24.72 -29.66
CA ASN A 1086 16.95 24.09 -28.70
C ASN A 1086 17.49 24.11 -27.26
N ILE A 1087 18.56 24.88 -27.00
CA ILE A 1087 19.28 24.88 -25.71
C ILE A 1087 18.42 25.32 -24.51
N ALA A 1088 17.38 26.12 -24.75
CA ALA A 1088 16.44 26.54 -23.71
C ALA A 1088 15.67 25.34 -23.14
N TYR A 1089 15.20 24.43 -24.00
CA TYR A 1089 14.51 23.20 -23.57
C TYR A 1089 15.44 22.26 -22.82
N ILE A 1090 16.71 22.14 -23.26
CA ILE A 1090 17.71 21.35 -22.54
C ILE A 1090 17.96 21.90 -21.13
N ASN A 1091 18.03 23.24 -20.98
CA ASN A 1091 18.14 23.87 -19.66
C ASN A 1091 16.94 23.56 -18.74
N VAL A 1092 15.73 23.51 -19.29
CA VAL A 1092 14.52 23.14 -18.54
C VAL A 1092 14.62 21.70 -18.04
N LEU A 1093 15.12 20.76 -18.85
CA LEU A 1093 15.34 19.38 -18.43
C LEU A 1093 16.35 19.27 -17.27
N VAL A 1094 17.46 20.02 -17.34
CA VAL A 1094 18.44 20.09 -16.24
C VAL A 1094 17.81 20.65 -14.96
N THR A 1095 17.04 21.73 -15.09
CA THR A 1095 16.32 22.35 -13.97
C THR A 1095 15.34 21.36 -13.34
N ARG A 1096 14.60 20.60 -14.16
CA ARG A 1096 13.65 19.59 -13.70
C ARG A 1096 14.32 18.50 -12.86
N LEU A 1097 15.47 18.00 -13.30
CA LEU A 1097 16.26 17.02 -12.53
C LEU A 1097 16.78 17.63 -11.21
N LEU A 1098 17.25 18.88 -11.23
CA LEU A 1098 17.70 19.59 -10.04
C LEU A 1098 16.58 19.85 -9.02
N CYS A 1099 15.36 20.08 -9.51
CA CYS A 1099 14.16 20.25 -8.69
C CYS A 1099 13.61 18.92 -8.13
N ARG A 1100 14.31 17.79 -8.32
CA ARG A 1100 13.94 16.49 -7.74
C ARG A 1100 12.55 15.99 -8.17
N ASN A 1101 12.08 16.35 -9.38
CA ASN A 1101 10.77 15.90 -9.86
C ASN A 1101 10.81 14.41 -10.23
N ARG A 1102 10.15 13.56 -9.44
CA ARG A 1102 10.17 12.09 -9.60
C ARG A 1102 9.57 11.58 -10.91
N TYR A 1103 8.66 12.33 -11.54
CA TYR A 1103 7.95 11.92 -12.75
C TYR A 1103 8.89 11.98 -13.96
N SER A 1104 9.03 10.85 -14.65
CA SER A 1104 9.93 10.61 -15.78
C SER A 1104 11.41 10.94 -15.52
N TYR A 1105 11.84 10.97 -14.25
CA TYR A 1105 13.20 11.38 -13.87
C TYR A 1105 14.29 10.58 -14.61
N ARG A 1106 14.21 9.24 -14.59
CA ARG A 1106 15.14 8.36 -15.33
C ARG A 1106 15.20 8.67 -16.82
N ARG A 1107 14.05 8.97 -17.45
CA ARG A 1107 13.96 9.24 -18.91
C ARG A 1107 14.58 10.58 -19.26
N VAL A 1108 14.34 11.60 -18.43
CA VAL A 1108 14.99 12.90 -18.57
C VAL A 1108 16.50 12.76 -18.38
N LEU A 1109 16.94 11.96 -17.40
CA LEU A 1109 18.36 11.68 -17.18
C LEU A 1109 19.01 10.95 -18.36
N ASP A 1110 18.31 9.99 -18.97
CA ASP A 1110 18.75 9.28 -20.18
C ASP A 1110 18.92 10.24 -21.36
N TYR A 1111 17.97 11.14 -21.57
CA TYR A 1111 18.07 12.19 -22.58
C TYR A 1111 19.24 13.16 -22.31
N MET A 1112 19.48 13.50 -21.04
CA MET A 1112 20.64 14.31 -20.66
C MET A 1112 21.96 13.57 -20.88
N GLN A 1113 22.02 12.26 -20.63
CA GLN A 1113 23.18 11.44 -20.95
C GLN A 1113 23.45 11.44 -22.45
N TYR A 1114 22.40 11.29 -23.28
CA TYR A 1114 22.48 11.38 -24.74
C TYR A 1114 23.04 12.75 -25.19
N TYR A 1115 22.52 13.85 -24.61
CA TYR A 1115 23.04 15.21 -24.83
C TYR A 1115 24.55 15.27 -24.56
N VAL A 1116 24.97 14.86 -23.36
CA VAL A 1116 26.37 14.92 -22.92
C VAL A 1116 27.26 14.08 -23.83
N ARG A 1117 26.81 12.90 -24.23
CA ARG A 1117 27.60 11.98 -25.06
C ARG A 1117 27.91 12.56 -26.44
N TYR A 1118 26.89 13.06 -27.14
CA TYR A 1118 26.98 13.38 -28.56
C TYR A 1118 27.22 14.86 -28.88
N TYR A 1119 26.76 15.77 -28.02
CA TYR A 1119 26.77 17.20 -28.33
C TYR A 1119 27.73 18.01 -27.48
N LEU A 1120 28.14 17.50 -26.32
CA LEU A 1120 29.12 18.17 -25.47
C LEU A 1120 30.54 17.76 -25.87
N ASN A 1121 31.20 18.52 -26.75
CA ASN A 1121 32.52 18.16 -27.28
C ASN A 1121 33.64 19.10 -26.84
N THR A 1122 33.31 20.30 -26.39
CA THR A 1122 34.27 21.32 -25.94
C THR A 1122 33.87 21.90 -24.58
N MET A 1123 34.77 22.67 -23.95
CA MET A 1123 34.44 23.41 -22.74
C MET A 1123 33.48 24.58 -23.01
N GLU A 1124 33.48 25.14 -24.23
CA GLU A 1124 32.53 26.19 -24.65
C GLU A 1124 31.10 25.64 -24.74
N ASP A 1125 30.92 24.40 -25.22
CA ASP A 1125 29.61 23.74 -25.22
C ASP A 1125 29.04 23.60 -23.80
N LEU A 1126 29.90 23.41 -22.80
CA LEU A 1126 29.50 23.31 -21.39
C LEU A 1126 29.05 24.65 -20.82
N GLU A 1127 29.58 25.77 -21.32
CA GLU A 1127 29.19 27.12 -20.87
C GLU A 1127 27.74 27.46 -21.25
N LEU A 1128 27.17 26.75 -22.24
CA LEU A 1128 25.76 26.88 -22.63
C LEU A 1128 24.78 26.23 -21.65
N LEU A 1129 25.27 25.33 -20.80
CA LEU A 1129 24.52 24.64 -19.74
C LEU A 1129 25.29 24.68 -18.42
N PRO A 1130 25.44 25.88 -17.81
CA PRO A 1130 26.27 26.03 -16.61
C PRO A 1130 25.78 25.19 -15.43
N GLN A 1131 24.48 24.88 -15.40
CA GLN A 1131 23.84 24.06 -14.36
C GLN A 1131 24.19 22.56 -14.46
N LEU A 1132 24.76 22.07 -15.56
CA LEU A 1132 25.10 20.65 -15.72
C LEU A 1132 26.14 20.19 -14.70
N ARG A 1133 27.10 21.06 -14.34
CA ARG A 1133 28.07 20.78 -13.25
C ARG A 1133 27.38 20.65 -11.90
N LEU A 1134 26.41 21.51 -11.63
CA LEU A 1134 25.62 21.43 -10.41
C LEU A 1134 24.77 20.15 -10.37
N LEU A 1135 24.19 19.77 -11.51
CA LEU A 1135 23.43 18.53 -11.63
C LEU A 1135 24.29 17.32 -11.28
N ILE A 1136 25.44 17.14 -11.94
CA ILE A 1136 26.28 15.96 -11.68
C ILE A 1136 26.77 15.88 -10.22
N ASP A 1137 26.99 17.02 -9.57
CA ASP A 1137 27.36 17.11 -8.14
C ASP A 1137 26.22 16.72 -7.19
N LYS A 1138 24.96 16.80 -7.65
CA LYS A 1138 23.76 16.44 -6.86
C LYS A 1138 23.31 15.00 -7.05
N LEU A 1139 23.67 14.37 -8.17
CA LEU A 1139 23.33 12.97 -8.43
C LEU A 1139 24.16 12.04 -7.53
N THR A 1140 23.48 11.20 -6.74
CA THR A 1140 24.09 10.17 -5.87
C THR A 1140 23.23 8.90 -5.83
N LEU A 1141 23.76 7.80 -5.28
CA LEU A 1141 22.95 6.57 -5.11
C LEU A 1141 21.77 6.81 -4.15
N ASP A 1142 21.99 7.53 -3.05
CA ASP A 1142 20.93 7.84 -2.08
C ASP A 1142 19.86 8.76 -2.67
N GLU A 1143 20.24 9.73 -3.51
CA GLU A 1143 19.28 10.58 -4.22
C GLU A 1143 18.34 9.74 -5.10
N PHE A 1144 18.86 8.73 -5.81
CA PHE A 1144 18.03 7.86 -6.63
C PHE A 1144 17.13 6.94 -5.80
N ARG A 1145 17.58 6.52 -4.62
CA ARG A 1145 16.76 5.75 -3.67
C ARG A 1145 15.61 6.60 -3.12
N ASP A 1146 15.92 7.81 -2.67
CA ASP A 1146 14.94 8.76 -2.13
C ASP A 1146 13.87 9.13 -3.16
N LEU A 1147 14.25 9.24 -4.44
CA LEU A 1147 13.34 9.51 -5.56
C LEU A 1147 12.64 8.26 -6.10
N GLU A 1148 12.86 7.09 -5.48
CA GLU A 1148 12.33 5.79 -5.88
C GLU A 1148 12.65 5.41 -7.34
N GLN A 1149 13.79 5.86 -7.87
CA GLN A 1149 14.22 5.60 -9.23
C GLN A 1149 15.00 4.28 -9.35
N ASN A 1150 15.11 3.75 -10.57
CA ASN A 1150 15.99 2.60 -10.83
C ASN A 1150 17.46 3.00 -10.61
N VAL A 1151 17.98 2.70 -9.41
CA VAL A 1151 19.27 3.16 -8.91
C VAL A 1151 20.44 2.76 -9.81
N ILE A 1152 20.53 1.48 -10.19
CA ILE A 1152 21.63 0.99 -11.04
C ILE A 1152 21.62 1.70 -12.40
N LEU A 1153 20.46 1.78 -13.05
CA LEU A 1153 20.36 2.35 -14.39
C LEU A 1153 20.63 3.87 -14.36
N CYS A 1154 20.12 4.59 -13.37
CA CYS A 1154 20.42 6.02 -13.19
C CYS A 1154 21.91 6.25 -12.85
N ALA A 1155 22.52 5.36 -12.06
CA ALA A 1155 23.94 5.41 -11.75
C ALA A 1155 24.79 5.18 -13.01
N GLU A 1156 24.44 4.22 -13.86
CA GLU A 1156 25.14 3.98 -15.14
C GLU A 1156 25.07 5.20 -16.06
N LEU A 1157 23.89 5.82 -16.20
CA LEU A 1157 23.73 7.06 -16.96
C LEU A 1157 24.62 8.19 -16.39
N SER A 1158 24.68 8.30 -15.07
CA SER A 1158 25.50 9.30 -14.36
C SER A 1158 27.00 9.05 -14.54
N ILE A 1159 27.44 7.79 -14.48
CA ILE A 1159 28.83 7.39 -14.76
C ILE A 1159 29.21 7.75 -16.20
N LEU A 1160 28.36 7.44 -17.19
CA LEU A 1160 28.63 7.78 -18.59
C LEU A 1160 28.76 9.30 -18.80
N MET A 1161 27.94 10.10 -18.11
CA MET A 1161 28.07 11.57 -18.13
C MET A 1161 29.38 12.01 -17.47
N ALA A 1162 29.67 11.51 -16.27
CA ALA A 1162 30.88 11.83 -15.52
C ALA A 1162 32.15 11.49 -16.31
N GLU A 1163 32.19 10.35 -17.00
CA GLU A 1163 33.30 9.96 -17.87
C GLU A 1163 33.56 10.97 -18.98
N LYS A 1164 32.49 11.43 -19.65
CA LYS A 1164 32.61 12.42 -20.73
C LYS A 1164 33.09 13.76 -20.18
N LEU A 1165 32.55 14.21 -19.05
CA LEU A 1165 32.98 15.44 -18.38
C LEU A 1165 34.43 15.36 -17.90
N HIS A 1166 34.85 14.22 -17.37
CA HIS A 1166 36.22 13.96 -16.96
C HIS A 1166 37.19 14.02 -18.16
N LYS A 1167 36.82 13.44 -19.31
CA LYS A 1167 37.60 13.52 -20.57
C LYS A 1167 37.73 14.95 -21.08
N LEU A 1168 36.76 15.83 -20.82
CA LEU A 1168 36.82 17.26 -21.14
C LEU A 1168 37.63 18.08 -20.13
N GLY A 1169 38.16 17.45 -19.06
CA GLY A 1169 38.95 18.12 -18.04
C GLY A 1169 38.13 18.85 -16.97
N VAL A 1170 36.83 18.57 -16.86
CA VAL A 1170 35.97 19.14 -15.81
C VAL A 1170 36.34 18.51 -14.47
N LYS A 1171 36.59 19.36 -13.47
CA LYS A 1171 36.80 18.97 -12.08
C LYS A 1171 35.58 19.34 -11.26
N SER A 1172 34.89 18.34 -10.69
CA SER A 1172 33.77 18.54 -9.76
C SER A 1172 33.67 17.34 -8.82
N GLN A 1173 33.04 17.54 -7.66
CA GLN A 1173 32.89 16.49 -6.65
C GLN A 1173 32.07 15.30 -7.19
N GLY A 1174 31.02 15.56 -7.94
CA GLY A 1174 30.16 14.54 -8.56
C GLY A 1174 30.90 13.74 -9.63
N VAL A 1175 31.73 14.38 -10.47
CA VAL A 1175 32.55 13.67 -11.45
C VAL A 1175 33.50 12.70 -10.74
N ASP A 1176 34.20 13.15 -9.71
CA ASP A 1176 35.13 12.30 -8.95
C ASP A 1176 34.37 11.15 -8.23
N TYR A 1177 33.20 11.43 -7.65
CA TYR A 1177 32.35 10.44 -7.00
C TYR A 1177 31.95 9.29 -7.95
N TRP A 1178 31.37 9.61 -9.12
CA TRP A 1178 30.90 8.59 -10.06
C TRP A 1178 32.06 7.82 -10.72
N MET A 1179 33.19 8.48 -10.97
CA MET A 1179 34.39 7.81 -11.48
C MET A 1179 34.97 6.82 -10.46
N ASN A 1180 35.00 7.19 -9.16
CA ASN A 1180 35.41 6.28 -8.11
C ASN A 1180 34.47 5.07 -7.99
N LEU A 1181 33.16 5.32 -7.97
CA LEU A 1181 32.14 4.27 -7.87
C LEU A 1181 32.17 3.26 -9.04
N LYS A 1182 32.50 3.75 -10.25
CA LYS A 1182 32.80 2.89 -11.41
C LYS A 1182 34.05 2.04 -11.17
N ASN A 1183 35.16 2.67 -10.76
CA ASN A 1183 36.45 2.01 -10.59
C ASN A 1183 36.45 0.96 -9.46
N ASP A 1184 35.72 1.25 -8.38
CA ASP A 1184 35.54 0.35 -7.24
C ASP A 1184 34.66 -0.86 -7.57
N ARG A 1185 34.01 -0.86 -8.75
CA ARG A 1185 33.08 -1.90 -9.21
C ARG A 1185 32.00 -2.20 -8.16
N TYR A 1186 31.47 -1.13 -7.57
CA TYR A 1186 30.43 -1.23 -6.55
C TYR A 1186 29.22 -2.05 -7.04
N PHE A 1187 28.88 -1.94 -8.34
CA PHE A 1187 27.96 -2.87 -9.01
C PHE A 1187 28.65 -3.56 -10.18
N ASN A 1188 28.06 -4.68 -10.64
CA ASN A 1188 28.37 -5.31 -11.91
C ASN A 1188 27.78 -4.48 -13.07
N TRP A 1189 28.37 -3.31 -13.32
CA TRP A 1189 27.95 -2.36 -14.34
C TRP A 1189 27.88 -2.98 -15.73
N SER A 1190 26.79 -2.74 -16.45
CA SER A 1190 26.62 -3.11 -17.86
C SER A 1190 27.47 -2.27 -18.81
N ILE A 1191 27.77 -1.03 -18.42
CA ILE A 1191 28.50 -0.03 -19.23
C ILE A 1191 30.02 -0.21 -19.28
N CYS A 1192 30.61 -1.06 -18.43
CA CYS A 1192 32.05 -1.09 -18.23
C CYS A 1192 32.88 -1.69 -19.37
N ASP A 1193 32.26 -2.25 -20.42
CA ASP A 1193 32.97 -3.07 -21.41
C ASP A 1193 32.84 -2.60 -22.88
N ASP A 1194 32.21 -1.44 -23.15
CA ASP A 1194 32.18 -0.84 -24.52
C ASP A 1194 33.36 0.12 -24.78
N VAL A 1195 34.29 0.28 -23.84
CA VAL A 1195 35.53 1.08 -24.01
C VAL A 1195 36.65 0.16 -24.49
N GLU A 1196 36.57 -0.26 -25.75
CA GLU A 1196 37.64 -0.70 -26.66
C GLU A 1196 37.05 -1.67 -27.71
N ALA A 1197 36.28 -1.12 -28.66
CA ALA A 1197 35.98 -1.79 -29.93
C ALA A 1197 36.04 -0.79 -31.09
#